data_AF-A0A9P5V8Q2-F1
#
_entry.id   AF-A0A9P5V8Q2-F1
#
_cell.length_a   1.000
_cell.length_b   1.000
_cell.length_c   1.000
_cell.angle_alpha   90.00
_cell.angle_beta   90.00
_cell.angle_gamma   90.00
#
_symmetry.space_group_name_H-M   'P 1'
#
loop_
_entity.id
_entity.type
_entity.pdbx_description
1 polymer ?
#
loop_
_entity_poly.entity_id
_entity_poly.type
_entity_poly.pdbx_seq_one_letter_code
_entity_poly.pdbx_strand_id
1 'polypeptide(L)'
;MRMRLPFLKRHSRAASKETSVALVPSPSKQAPSPLDIPEILEMIFSFVDDYTRFKTVVLVCRQWCFLNWRFVCKEVVWDGRWQSDNLTTTLAKIPGSQHIRWHSEVGHDQESHWDRLMKVLKSNHEHYLKRQQQPSGEPSSKRLSIDGRRDEGSWFMKRRPLFDGPLRKLDICGAHFVDGQIHDFLPFAHWLTSLSFRLGQSCEFNMSSLFKACPGLEELRAETDEGAFYLPGQWIPLEASKPLVLRALVLRNAHFSQSSLEELLVVTPHLEELKLINLARGNGCYPEEGQVSSKYHWHGLFQHIRALPLRLRSVHFSVRDEIMTQTDLRSMLFGVCPRSTEWTLWASDLKPMIVEGLNELPNQITSLDLYWHDRSGCLSGEALHHFLCNSPHLMHLRTFNVGFDFKQMDVHNRAGLRYSDISEDRTSTTTIATTLATLPSGTSGSRNDAGVRPQVWRCRNLRTLYIELHGHGDEMVKDPVHSRIVFGYIAAVCPQLRDLHIKVPWTCRSNNEVYHPAICFRLEGGLCHLARLQHLSRLRFQDWTFGTSRYDLNWMASSGQSLRYRRKRQEVMAQWDSWLKEEAEQERNTMQGDPGLYHDDCTLQTEFHDLGLLRAVKAMVEEIDRDGDSFRCWPEMQGVSLSGKFEQRPQDELNFLFPSKRLSIF
;
A
#
# COMPACT_ATOMS: atom_id res chain seq x y z
N MET A 1 -13.03 -22.28 0.64
CA MET A 1 -13.99 -22.72 1.68
C MET A 1 -15.36 -22.19 1.30
N ARG A 2 -16.28 -23.01 0.76
CA ARG A 2 -17.67 -22.58 0.54
C ARG A 2 -18.32 -22.46 1.92
N MET A 3 -18.58 -21.25 2.41
CA MET A 3 -19.45 -21.06 3.57
C MET A 3 -20.85 -21.55 3.19
N ARG A 4 -21.14 -22.82 3.51
CA ARG A 4 -22.50 -23.34 3.53
C ARG A 4 -23.16 -22.75 4.77
N LEU A 5 -24.01 -21.74 4.57
CA LEU A 5 -24.93 -21.28 5.61
C LEU A 5 -25.78 -22.49 6.08
N PRO A 6 -25.96 -22.68 7.39
CA PRO A 6 -26.76 -23.79 7.89
C PRO A 6 -28.22 -23.62 7.45
N PHE A 7 -28.67 -24.57 6.63
CA PHE A 7 -30.09 -24.74 6.29
C PHE A 7 -30.86 -25.06 7.57
N LEU A 8 -31.72 -24.14 8.01
CA LEU A 8 -32.75 -24.41 9.01
C LEU A 8 -33.71 -25.48 8.47
N LYS A 9 -33.58 -26.72 8.94
CA LYS A 9 -34.56 -27.79 8.72
C LYS A 9 -35.88 -27.36 9.34
N ARG A 10 -36.88 -27.01 8.52
CA ARG A 10 -38.28 -26.91 8.94
C ARG A 10 -38.77 -28.32 9.27
N HIS A 11 -38.96 -28.59 10.56
CA HIS A 11 -39.76 -29.74 11.00
C HIS A 11 -41.23 -29.48 10.64
N SER A 12 -41.67 -30.04 9.52
CA SER A 12 -43.07 -30.27 9.24
C SER A 12 -43.56 -31.40 10.14
N ARG A 13 -44.32 -31.05 11.20
CA ARG A 13 -45.05 -32.03 12.02
C ARG A 13 -46.53 -31.75 11.82
N ALA A 14 -47.16 -32.55 10.96
CA ALA A 14 -48.61 -32.65 10.85
C ALA A 14 -49.13 -33.41 12.07
N ALA A 15 -49.89 -32.73 12.92
CA ALA A 15 -50.77 -33.35 13.90
C ALA A 15 -51.97 -32.41 14.09
N SER A 16 -53.07 -32.76 13.43
CA SER A 16 -54.39 -32.18 13.62
C SER A 16 -54.88 -32.52 15.02
N LYS A 17 -54.91 -31.53 15.91
CA LYS A 17 -55.72 -31.57 17.12
C LYS A 17 -56.48 -30.25 17.22
N GLU A 18 -57.77 -30.32 16.92
CA GLU A 18 -58.75 -29.27 17.19
C GLU A 18 -58.65 -28.88 18.66
N THR A 19 -57.97 -27.77 18.91
CA THR A 19 -57.85 -27.18 20.24
C THR A 19 -58.51 -25.82 20.15
N SER A 20 -59.60 -25.66 20.92
CA SER A 20 -60.37 -24.44 21.13
C SER A 20 -59.49 -23.19 21.09
N VAL A 21 -59.74 -22.34 20.09
CA VAL A 21 -59.05 -21.08 19.84
C VAL A 21 -59.35 -20.12 21.01
N ALA A 22 -58.47 -20.12 22.01
CA ALA A 22 -58.37 -19.00 22.93
C ALA A 22 -57.94 -17.78 22.10
N LEU A 23 -58.75 -16.73 22.13
CA LEU A 23 -58.48 -15.42 21.52
C LEU A 23 -57.10 -14.95 21.98
N VAL A 24 -56.08 -15.18 21.13
CA VAL A 24 -54.75 -14.62 21.32
C VAL A 24 -54.95 -13.09 21.30
N PRO A 25 -54.65 -12.38 22.42
CA PRO A 25 -54.80 -10.94 22.45
C PRO A 25 -54.00 -10.35 21.29
N SER A 26 -54.69 -9.58 20.45
CA SER A 26 -54.07 -8.86 19.34
C SER A 26 -52.82 -8.18 19.86
N PRO A 27 -51.63 -8.40 19.27
CA PRO A 27 -50.41 -7.78 19.75
C PRO A 27 -50.67 -6.28 19.82
N SER A 28 -50.68 -5.75 21.04
CA SER A 28 -50.77 -4.31 21.28
C SER A 28 -49.72 -3.67 20.39
N LYS A 29 -50.11 -2.70 19.56
CA LYS A 29 -49.23 -1.98 18.64
C LYS A 29 -48.05 -1.39 19.44
N GLN A 30 -46.99 -2.18 19.61
CA GLN A 30 -45.75 -1.69 20.19
C GLN A 30 -45.25 -0.62 19.23
N ALA A 31 -44.92 0.54 19.78
CA ALA A 31 -44.28 1.57 19.00
C ALA A 31 -43.05 0.94 18.31
N PRO A 32 -42.83 1.22 17.01
CA PRO A 32 -41.68 0.67 16.30
C PRO A 32 -40.39 1.03 17.04
N SER A 33 -39.48 0.07 17.18
CA SER A 33 -38.18 0.36 17.79
C SER A 33 -37.46 1.41 16.95
N PRO A 34 -36.69 2.34 17.54
CA PRO A 34 -35.82 3.23 16.77
C PRO A 34 -34.87 2.47 15.82
N LEU A 35 -34.52 1.22 16.17
CA LEU A 35 -33.71 0.34 15.32
C LEU A 35 -34.48 -0.29 14.15
N ASP A 36 -35.81 -0.14 14.11
CA ASP A 36 -36.63 -0.54 12.98
C ASP A 36 -36.76 0.60 11.95
N ILE A 37 -36.39 1.83 12.32
CA ILE A 37 -36.51 3.04 11.49
C ILE A 37 -35.21 3.22 10.67
N PRO A 38 -35.25 3.04 9.33
CA PRO A 38 -34.07 3.14 8.47
C PRO A 38 -33.27 4.43 8.60
N GLU A 39 -33.94 5.57 8.71
CA GLU A 39 -33.34 6.90 8.77
C GLU A 39 -32.51 7.08 10.06
N ILE A 40 -33.00 6.55 11.18
CA ILE A 40 -32.27 6.55 12.44
C ILE A 40 -31.05 5.64 12.34
N LEU A 41 -31.20 4.44 11.76
CA LEU A 41 -30.07 3.53 11.54
C LEU A 41 -29.02 4.15 10.61
N GLU A 42 -29.41 4.81 9.53
CA GLU A 42 -28.49 5.51 8.63
C GLU A 42 -27.70 6.60 9.36
N MET A 43 -28.36 7.37 10.22
CA MET A 43 -27.71 8.36 11.07
C MET A 43 -26.75 7.70 12.06
N ILE A 44 -27.14 6.61 12.74
CA ILE A 44 -26.25 5.85 13.63
C ILE A 44 -25.02 5.35 12.86
N PHE A 45 -25.23 4.73 11.71
CA PHE A 45 -24.15 4.19 10.89
C PHE A 45 -23.22 5.27 10.32
N SER A 46 -23.69 6.51 10.18
CA SER A 46 -22.84 7.64 9.79
C SER A 46 -21.73 7.97 10.80
N PHE A 47 -21.93 7.60 12.08
CA PHE A 47 -20.93 7.73 13.14
C PHE A 47 -20.01 6.51 13.28
N VAL A 48 -20.31 5.42 12.56
CA VAL A 48 -19.51 4.19 12.58
C VAL A 48 -18.47 4.26 11.47
N ASP A 49 -17.22 3.94 11.75
CA ASP A 49 -16.19 3.88 10.72
C ASP A 49 -16.51 2.81 9.67
N ASP A 50 -15.98 3.00 8.46
CA ASP A 50 -16.22 2.09 7.34
C ASP A 50 -15.88 0.64 7.71
N TYR A 51 -14.73 0.39 8.35
CA TYR A 51 -14.29 -0.95 8.71
C TYR A 51 -15.30 -1.65 9.64
N THR A 52 -15.74 -0.98 10.71
CA THR A 52 -16.74 -1.52 11.63
C THR A 52 -18.08 -1.77 10.92
N ARG A 53 -18.49 -0.88 10.01
CA ARG A 53 -19.68 -1.10 9.17
C ARG A 53 -19.57 -2.38 8.36
N PHE A 54 -18.46 -2.56 7.65
CA PHE A 54 -18.20 -3.71 6.79
C PHE A 54 -18.05 -5.03 7.54
N LYS A 55 -17.45 -5.01 8.74
CA LYS A 55 -17.10 -6.23 9.47
C LYS A 55 -18.16 -6.68 10.44
N THR A 56 -18.88 -5.73 11.04
CA THR A 56 -19.78 -6.01 12.16
C THR A 56 -21.22 -5.65 11.79
N VAL A 57 -21.45 -4.42 11.35
CA VAL A 57 -22.82 -3.90 11.17
C VAL A 57 -23.59 -4.68 10.09
N VAL A 58 -22.96 -4.97 8.95
CA VAL A 58 -23.61 -5.76 7.88
C VAL A 58 -23.96 -7.19 8.28
N LEU A 59 -23.38 -7.71 9.37
CA LEU A 59 -23.62 -9.07 9.85
C LEU A 59 -24.74 -9.15 10.89
N VAL A 60 -25.22 -8.02 11.44
CA VAL A 60 -26.21 -7.99 12.52
C VAL A 60 -27.56 -8.52 12.04
N CYS A 61 -28.13 -7.92 11.00
CA CYS A 61 -29.39 -8.38 10.40
C CYS A 61 -29.50 -7.96 8.93
N ARG A 62 -30.51 -8.48 8.24
CA ARG A 62 -30.74 -8.18 6.81
C ARG A 62 -30.96 -6.68 6.57
N GLN A 63 -31.75 -6.01 7.40
CA GLN A 63 -32.02 -4.56 7.26
C GLN A 63 -30.73 -3.75 7.36
N TRP A 64 -29.90 -4.01 8.36
CA TRP A 64 -28.63 -3.31 8.56
C TRP A 64 -27.67 -3.57 7.40
N CYS A 65 -27.61 -4.83 6.92
CA CYS A 65 -26.89 -5.18 5.72
C CYS A 65 -27.35 -4.34 4.51
N PHE A 66 -28.67 -4.24 4.27
CA PHE A 66 -29.22 -3.44 3.16
C PHE A 66 -28.92 -1.95 3.29
N LEU A 67 -29.05 -1.35 4.48
CA LEU A 67 -28.79 0.08 4.69
C LEU A 67 -27.31 0.43 4.53
N ASN A 68 -26.43 -0.45 5.00
CA ASN A 68 -24.99 -0.24 4.86
C ASN A 68 -24.48 -0.56 3.46
N TRP A 69 -25.24 -1.34 2.67
CA TRP A 69 -24.76 -1.84 1.39
C TRP A 69 -24.35 -0.75 0.39
N ARG A 70 -24.99 0.43 0.42
CA ARG A 70 -24.60 1.57 -0.42
C ARG A 70 -23.26 2.17 -0.03
N PHE A 71 -22.91 2.05 1.25
CA PHE A 71 -21.60 2.43 1.80
C PHE A 71 -20.60 1.30 1.69
N VAL A 72 -21.06 0.08 1.40
CA VAL A 72 -20.17 -1.01 1.08
C VAL A 72 -19.58 -0.75 -0.30
N CYS A 73 -18.50 0.03 -0.36
CA CYS A 73 -17.69 0.15 -1.57
C CYS A 73 -17.30 -1.26 -1.99
N LYS A 74 -17.99 -1.76 -3.02
CA LYS A 74 -17.67 -3.04 -3.63
C LYS A 74 -16.41 -2.82 -4.43
N GLU A 75 -15.30 -3.00 -3.75
CA GLU A 75 -14.00 -3.07 -4.36
C GLU A 75 -13.85 -4.43 -5.03
N VAL A 76 -13.54 -4.42 -6.31
CA VAL A 76 -13.15 -5.61 -7.07
C VAL A 76 -11.67 -5.51 -7.37
N VAL A 77 -10.89 -6.43 -6.81
CA VAL A 77 -9.45 -6.52 -7.02
C VAL A 77 -9.19 -7.68 -7.97
N TRP A 78 -8.39 -7.45 -9.00
CA TRP A 78 -7.84 -8.48 -9.87
C TRP A 78 -6.32 -8.39 -9.86
N ASP A 79 -5.64 -9.49 -9.54
CA ASP A 79 -4.19 -9.60 -9.65
C ASP A 79 -3.82 -10.59 -10.76
N GLY A 80 -2.97 -10.17 -11.70
CA GLY A 80 -2.50 -11.01 -12.81
C GLY A 80 -1.82 -12.32 -12.37
N ARG A 81 -1.35 -12.42 -11.12
CA ARG A 81 -0.78 -13.65 -10.53
C ARG A 81 -1.81 -14.72 -10.21
N TRP A 82 -3.08 -14.34 -10.15
CA TRP A 82 -4.14 -15.27 -9.78
C TRP A 82 -4.44 -16.22 -10.93
N GLN A 83 -4.81 -17.45 -10.60
CA GLN A 83 -5.23 -18.45 -11.59
C GLN A 83 -6.38 -17.92 -12.46
N SER A 84 -6.41 -18.30 -13.73
CA SER A 84 -7.42 -17.86 -14.70
C SER A 84 -8.87 -18.12 -14.27
N ASP A 85 -9.13 -19.18 -13.49
CA ASP A 85 -10.45 -19.45 -12.91
C ASP A 85 -10.94 -18.33 -11.96
N ASN A 86 -10.01 -17.62 -11.32
CA ASN A 86 -10.32 -16.46 -10.50
C ASN A 86 -10.74 -15.26 -11.34
N LEU A 87 -10.30 -15.16 -12.62
CA LEU A 87 -10.65 -14.04 -13.49
C LEU A 87 -12.15 -14.01 -13.73
N THR A 88 -12.73 -15.12 -14.17
CA THR A 88 -14.17 -15.23 -14.41
C THR A 88 -14.97 -14.90 -13.15
N THR A 89 -14.52 -15.42 -12.00
CA THR A 89 -15.14 -15.16 -10.70
C THR A 89 -15.04 -13.68 -10.30
N THR A 90 -13.95 -13.01 -10.67
CA THR A 90 -13.71 -11.59 -10.37
C THR A 90 -14.52 -10.69 -11.29
N LEU A 91 -14.52 -10.96 -12.60
CA LEU A 91 -15.32 -10.26 -13.59
C LEU A 91 -16.83 -10.34 -13.27
N ALA A 92 -17.30 -11.49 -12.77
CA ALA A 92 -18.69 -11.64 -12.33
C ALA A 92 -19.09 -10.74 -11.14
N LYS A 93 -18.12 -10.16 -10.41
CA LYS A 93 -18.36 -9.24 -9.30
C LYS A 93 -18.37 -7.75 -9.71
N ILE A 94 -17.96 -7.44 -10.94
CA ILE A 94 -17.92 -6.05 -11.45
C ILE A 94 -19.31 -5.41 -11.54
N PRO A 95 -20.40 -6.11 -11.91
CA PRO A 95 -21.71 -5.51 -11.89
C PRO A 95 -22.09 -4.98 -10.49
N GLY A 96 -22.23 -3.66 -10.39
CA GLY A 96 -22.47 -2.95 -9.14
C GLY A 96 -21.24 -2.62 -8.30
N SER A 97 -20.02 -2.88 -8.80
CA SER A 97 -18.79 -2.42 -8.17
C SER A 97 -18.58 -0.93 -8.39
N GLN A 98 -18.18 -0.22 -7.32
CA GLN A 98 -17.89 1.21 -7.41
C GLN A 98 -16.40 1.48 -7.58
N HIS A 99 -15.55 0.50 -7.22
CA HIS A 99 -14.11 0.60 -7.29
C HIS A 99 -13.53 -0.68 -7.88
N ILE A 100 -12.71 -0.53 -8.92
CA ILE A 100 -11.96 -1.63 -9.50
C ILE A 100 -10.47 -1.34 -9.34
N ARG A 101 -9.73 -2.30 -8.78
CA ARG A 101 -8.27 -2.33 -8.81
C ARG A 101 -7.82 -3.46 -9.71
N TRP A 102 -7.15 -3.11 -10.78
CA TRP A 102 -6.71 -4.04 -11.80
C TRP A 102 -5.20 -4.06 -11.88
N HIS A 103 -4.58 -5.21 -11.59
CA HIS A 103 -3.17 -5.43 -11.78
C HIS A 103 -2.92 -6.42 -12.91
N SER A 104 -2.20 -5.98 -13.93
CA SER A 104 -1.73 -6.81 -15.05
C SER A 104 -0.25 -7.14 -14.87
N GLU A 105 0.10 -8.42 -14.84
CA GLU A 105 1.50 -8.88 -14.81
C GLU A 105 2.05 -9.15 -16.19
N VAL A 106 3.35 -8.96 -16.39
CA VAL A 106 4.11 -9.34 -17.60
C VAL A 106 3.76 -10.78 -18.01
N GLY A 107 3.11 -10.96 -19.16
CA GLY A 107 2.71 -12.29 -19.63
C GLY A 107 1.89 -12.26 -20.93
N HIS A 108 1.79 -13.42 -21.60
CA HIS A 108 1.17 -13.53 -22.93
C HIS A 108 -0.37 -13.39 -22.94
N ASP A 109 -1.04 -13.54 -21.80
CA ASP A 109 -2.52 -13.49 -21.71
C ASP A 109 -3.11 -12.11 -21.38
N GLN A 110 -2.27 -11.07 -21.30
CA GLN A 110 -2.71 -9.73 -20.85
C GLN A 110 -3.79 -9.11 -21.74
N GLU A 111 -3.61 -9.14 -23.06
CA GLU A 111 -4.58 -8.59 -24.01
C GLU A 111 -5.93 -9.27 -23.85
N SER A 112 -5.94 -10.61 -23.72
CA SER A 112 -7.17 -11.37 -23.49
C SER A 112 -7.86 -10.99 -22.18
N HIS A 113 -7.11 -10.73 -21.12
CA HIS A 113 -7.67 -10.32 -19.83
C HIS A 113 -8.25 -8.91 -19.89
N TRP A 114 -7.57 -7.98 -20.55
CA TRP A 114 -8.05 -6.62 -20.76
C TRP A 114 -9.33 -6.60 -21.61
N ASP A 115 -9.36 -7.32 -22.73
CA ASP A 115 -10.54 -7.41 -23.59
C ASP A 115 -11.77 -7.95 -22.84
N ARG A 116 -11.56 -8.95 -21.96
CA ARG A 116 -12.62 -9.49 -21.11
C ARG A 116 -13.11 -8.46 -20.09
N LEU A 117 -12.20 -7.71 -19.46
CA LEU A 117 -12.56 -6.61 -18.57
C LEU A 117 -13.38 -5.57 -19.32
N MET A 118 -12.91 -5.13 -20.48
CA MET A 118 -13.57 -4.14 -21.32
C MET A 118 -14.96 -4.56 -21.74
N LYS A 119 -15.12 -5.83 -22.16
CA LYS A 119 -16.42 -6.40 -22.49
C LYS A 119 -17.39 -6.35 -21.30
N VAL A 120 -16.91 -6.63 -20.08
CA VAL A 120 -17.73 -6.60 -18.86
C VAL A 120 -18.08 -5.16 -18.47
N LEU A 121 -17.13 -4.22 -18.56
CA LEU A 121 -17.36 -2.80 -18.28
C LEU A 121 -18.39 -2.20 -19.24
N LYS A 122 -18.24 -2.46 -20.55
CA LYS A 122 -19.19 -2.07 -21.58
C LYS A 122 -20.59 -2.61 -21.29
N SER A 123 -20.71 -3.92 -21.04
CA SER A 123 -21.99 -4.56 -20.72
C SER A 123 -22.64 -3.95 -19.46
N ASN A 124 -21.85 -3.70 -18.41
CA ASN A 124 -22.32 -3.09 -17.18
C ASN A 124 -22.83 -1.66 -17.40
N HIS A 125 -22.08 -0.86 -18.17
CA HIS A 125 -22.47 0.50 -18.57
C HIS A 125 -23.77 0.51 -19.38
N GLU A 126 -23.88 -0.33 -20.41
CA GLU A 126 -25.09 -0.44 -21.24
C GLU A 126 -26.31 -0.84 -20.39
N HIS A 127 -26.14 -1.77 -19.45
CA HIS A 127 -27.19 -2.16 -18.52
C HIS A 127 -27.61 -0.97 -17.64
N TYR A 128 -26.65 -0.21 -17.11
CA TYR A 128 -26.94 0.98 -16.33
C TYR A 128 -27.75 2.02 -17.13
N LEU A 129 -27.34 2.34 -18.36
CA LEU A 129 -28.06 3.29 -19.23
C LEU A 129 -29.48 2.82 -19.53
N LYS A 130 -29.67 1.54 -19.89
CA LYS A 130 -31.01 0.96 -20.13
C LYS A 130 -31.92 1.10 -18.92
N ARG A 131 -31.38 1.06 -17.70
CA ARG A 131 -32.16 1.26 -16.47
C ARG A 131 -32.51 2.71 -16.20
N GLN A 132 -31.59 3.65 -16.44
CA GLN A 132 -31.87 5.08 -16.32
C GLN A 132 -32.97 5.53 -17.29
N GLN A 133 -33.04 4.90 -18.46
CA GLN A 133 -34.07 5.18 -19.47
C GLN A 133 -35.41 4.50 -19.19
N GLN A 134 -35.49 3.52 -18.29
CA GLN A 134 -36.78 2.88 -17.96
C GLN A 134 -37.65 3.87 -17.18
N PRO A 135 -38.82 4.27 -17.71
CA PRO A 135 -39.69 5.22 -17.04
C PRO A 135 -40.08 4.67 -15.67
N SER A 136 -39.90 5.48 -14.63
CA SER A 136 -40.23 5.18 -13.24
C SER A 136 -41.71 4.83 -13.00
N GLY A 137 -42.55 4.95 -14.03
CA GLY A 137 -44.00 4.85 -13.98
C GLY A 137 -44.63 3.48 -14.27
N GLU A 138 -43.88 2.40 -14.56
CA GLU A 138 -44.49 1.05 -14.59
C GLU A 138 -44.58 0.48 -13.15
N PRO A 139 -45.77 0.46 -12.52
CA PRO A 139 -45.95 -0.10 -11.19
C PRO A 139 -45.52 -1.57 -11.20
N SER A 140 -44.53 -1.88 -10.36
CA SER A 140 -43.88 -3.20 -10.25
C SER A 140 -44.82 -4.35 -9.90
N SER A 141 -46.10 -4.08 -9.60
CA SER A 141 -47.07 -5.09 -9.18
C SER A 141 -47.47 -6.05 -10.31
N LYS A 142 -47.39 -5.67 -11.59
CA LYS A 142 -47.82 -6.55 -12.70
C LYS A 142 -46.77 -7.57 -13.16
N ARG A 143 -45.48 -7.43 -12.81
CA ARG A 143 -44.41 -8.34 -13.29
C ARG A 143 -44.17 -9.59 -12.44
N LEU A 144 -44.82 -9.73 -11.28
CA LEU A 144 -44.68 -10.92 -10.43
C LEU A 144 -45.73 -12.01 -10.68
N SER A 145 -46.65 -11.82 -11.64
CA SER A 145 -47.86 -12.66 -11.75
C SER A 145 -47.85 -13.72 -12.86
N ILE A 146 -46.81 -13.89 -13.66
CA ILE A 146 -46.86 -14.78 -14.85
C ILE A 146 -45.65 -15.71 -14.86
N ASP A 147 -45.61 -16.64 -13.90
CA ASP A 147 -45.26 -18.06 -14.12
C ASP A 147 -45.14 -18.78 -12.78
N GLY A 148 -46.18 -19.54 -12.43
CA GLY A 148 -46.33 -20.27 -11.17
C GLY A 148 -45.41 -21.49 -11.01
N ARG A 149 -44.18 -21.48 -11.55
CA ARG A 149 -43.17 -22.50 -11.21
C ARG A 149 -42.40 -22.06 -9.97
N ARG A 150 -42.84 -22.58 -8.82
CA ARG A 150 -42.18 -22.52 -7.51
C ARG A 150 -40.80 -23.17 -7.57
N ASP A 151 -39.81 -22.41 -8.03
CA ASP A 151 -38.40 -22.76 -7.82
C ASP A 151 -37.97 -22.18 -6.47
N GLU A 152 -38.21 -22.94 -5.40
CA GLU A 152 -38.04 -22.52 -3.99
C GLU A 152 -36.58 -22.23 -3.60
N GLY A 153 -35.61 -22.41 -4.50
CA GLY A 153 -34.18 -22.17 -4.23
C GLY A 153 -33.65 -20.75 -4.56
N SER A 154 -34.39 -19.92 -5.32
CA SER A 154 -33.82 -18.72 -5.96
C SER A 154 -34.38 -17.37 -5.45
N TRP A 155 -34.66 -17.26 -4.15
CA TRP A 155 -35.15 -16.01 -3.56
C TRP A 155 -34.09 -14.89 -3.48
N PHE A 156 -32.79 -15.23 -3.57
CA PHE A 156 -31.69 -14.25 -3.51
C PHE A 156 -31.36 -13.59 -4.85
N MET A 157 -31.78 -14.14 -6.01
CA MET A 157 -31.43 -13.58 -7.33
C MET A 157 -32.54 -12.79 -8.02
N LYS A 158 -33.81 -12.89 -7.58
CA LYS A 158 -34.94 -12.25 -8.27
C LYS A 158 -35.34 -10.86 -7.76
N ARG A 159 -34.76 -10.36 -6.66
CA ARG A 159 -34.95 -8.95 -6.29
C ARG A 159 -34.07 -8.11 -7.23
N ARG A 160 -34.70 -7.13 -7.92
CA ARG A 160 -33.99 -6.10 -8.70
C ARG A 160 -32.71 -5.72 -7.96
N PRO A 161 -31.53 -5.79 -8.58
CA PRO A 161 -30.31 -5.46 -7.88
C PRO A 161 -30.46 -3.99 -7.44
N LEU A 162 -30.64 -3.77 -6.15
CA LEU A 162 -30.65 -2.45 -5.50
C LEU A 162 -29.21 -1.87 -5.50
N PHE A 163 -28.37 -2.33 -6.43
CA PHE A 163 -26.95 -2.54 -6.23
C PHE A 163 -26.10 -2.02 -7.38
N ASP A 164 -26.69 -1.27 -8.30
CA ASP A 164 -26.03 -0.83 -9.53
C ASP A 164 -25.66 0.64 -9.47
N GLY A 165 -24.75 0.95 -8.56
CA GLY A 165 -23.97 2.16 -8.71
C GLY A 165 -23.10 2.05 -9.97
N PRO A 166 -22.90 3.13 -10.73
CA PRO A 166 -21.89 3.13 -11.78
C PRO A 166 -20.49 3.02 -11.15
N LEU A 167 -19.52 2.59 -11.96
CA LEU A 167 -18.11 2.60 -11.57
C LEU A 167 -17.68 4.05 -11.29
N ARG A 168 -17.06 4.28 -10.12
CA ARG A 168 -16.58 5.61 -9.70
C ARG A 168 -15.07 5.70 -9.56
N LYS A 169 -14.40 4.60 -9.22
CA LYS A 169 -12.95 4.55 -9.03
C LYS A 169 -12.35 3.43 -9.86
N LEU A 170 -11.28 3.74 -10.57
CA LEU A 170 -10.54 2.78 -11.36
C LEU A 170 -9.05 2.96 -11.14
N ASP A 171 -8.40 1.96 -10.56
CA ASP A 171 -6.95 1.90 -10.44
C ASP A 171 -6.42 0.80 -11.36
N ILE A 172 -5.63 1.18 -12.35
CA ILE A 172 -4.97 0.26 -13.27
C ILE A 172 -3.48 0.29 -12.98
N CYS A 173 -2.91 -0.87 -12.69
CA CYS A 173 -1.48 -1.06 -12.58
C CYS A 173 -1.05 -2.18 -13.54
N GLY A 174 0.01 -2.00 -14.30
CA GLY A 174 0.50 -3.09 -15.15
C GLY A 174 1.79 -2.77 -15.87
N ALA A 175 2.56 -3.81 -16.17
CA ALA A 175 3.84 -3.64 -16.83
C ALA A 175 3.71 -3.27 -18.32
N HIS A 176 2.70 -3.83 -18.99
CA HIS A 176 2.39 -3.54 -20.38
C HIS A 176 0.94 -3.11 -20.45
N PHE A 177 0.73 -1.97 -21.09
CA PHE A 177 -0.59 -1.52 -21.44
C PHE A 177 -0.47 -1.08 -22.89
N VAL A 178 -1.28 -1.66 -23.77
CA VAL A 178 -1.13 -1.41 -25.20
C VAL A 178 -1.59 0.02 -25.47
N ASP A 179 -0.72 0.81 -26.11
CA ASP A 179 -1.07 2.16 -26.54
C ASP A 179 -2.42 2.15 -27.27
N GLY A 180 -3.33 3.04 -26.86
CA GLY A 180 -4.70 3.09 -27.38
C GLY A 180 -5.78 2.45 -26.50
N GLN A 181 -5.45 1.44 -25.69
CA GLN A 181 -6.46 0.71 -24.90
C GLN A 181 -7.19 1.58 -23.86
N ILE A 182 -6.60 2.69 -23.41
CA ILE A 182 -7.25 3.58 -22.45
C ILE A 182 -8.42 4.30 -23.14
N HIS A 183 -8.27 4.63 -24.43
CA HIS A 183 -9.31 5.29 -25.22
C HIS A 183 -10.55 4.42 -25.38
N ASP A 184 -10.38 3.10 -25.48
CA ASP A 184 -11.50 2.15 -25.56
C ASP A 184 -12.38 2.16 -24.32
N PHE A 185 -11.82 2.54 -23.17
CA PHE A 185 -12.55 2.61 -21.90
C PHE A 185 -13.29 3.92 -21.68
N LEU A 186 -12.80 5.03 -22.23
CA LEU A 186 -13.36 6.37 -22.01
C LEU A 186 -14.89 6.47 -22.26
N PRO A 187 -15.49 5.85 -23.29
CA PRO A 187 -16.94 5.89 -23.50
C PRO A 187 -17.77 5.38 -22.30
N PHE A 188 -17.18 4.52 -21.46
CA PHE A 188 -17.87 3.90 -20.32
C PHE A 188 -17.58 4.60 -18.99
N ALA A 189 -16.72 5.62 -19.00
CA ALA A 189 -16.06 6.18 -17.83
C ALA A 189 -16.73 7.43 -17.23
N HIS A 190 -17.86 7.87 -17.74
CA HIS A 190 -18.42 9.19 -17.41
C HIS A 190 -18.87 9.42 -15.96
N TRP A 191 -18.95 8.36 -15.15
CA TRP A 191 -19.20 8.47 -13.70
C TRP A 191 -17.93 8.32 -12.85
N LEU A 192 -16.77 8.15 -13.48
CA LEU A 192 -15.51 8.11 -12.75
C LEU A 192 -15.28 9.45 -12.05
N THR A 193 -15.03 9.35 -10.76
CA THR A 193 -14.58 10.45 -9.91
C THR A 193 -13.09 10.31 -9.57
N SER A 194 -12.52 9.10 -9.67
CA SER A 194 -11.10 8.86 -9.42
C SER A 194 -10.53 7.87 -10.44
N LEU A 195 -9.41 8.23 -11.05
CA LEU A 195 -8.71 7.44 -12.04
C LEU A 195 -7.22 7.42 -11.73
N SER A 196 -6.66 6.22 -11.54
CA SER A 196 -5.25 6.03 -11.25
C SER A 196 -4.61 5.07 -12.26
N PHE A 197 -3.50 5.49 -12.87
CA PHE A 197 -2.67 4.67 -13.75
C PHE A 197 -1.27 4.50 -13.17
N ARG A 198 -0.80 3.26 -13.07
CA ARG A 198 0.59 2.90 -12.77
C ARG A 198 1.12 1.96 -13.85
N LEU A 199 1.76 2.50 -14.87
CA LEU A 199 2.18 1.74 -16.04
C LEU A 199 3.68 1.43 -16.01
N GLY A 200 4.06 0.25 -16.50
CA GLY A 200 5.46 -0.16 -16.58
C GLY A 200 6.25 0.54 -17.68
N GLN A 201 5.58 1.08 -18.69
CA GLN A 201 6.19 1.61 -19.90
C GLN A 201 5.66 3.01 -20.23
N SER A 202 6.30 3.66 -21.19
CA SER A 202 5.79 4.90 -21.77
C SER A 202 4.41 4.70 -22.38
N CYS A 203 3.56 5.71 -22.29
CA CYS A 203 2.23 5.67 -22.88
C CYS A 203 1.80 7.09 -23.29
N GLU A 204 1.08 7.20 -24.39
CA GLU A 204 0.44 8.46 -24.81
C GLU A 204 -1.00 8.53 -24.30
N PHE A 205 -1.38 9.71 -23.79
CA PHE A 205 -2.69 9.92 -23.22
C PHE A 205 -3.26 11.32 -23.50
N ASN A 206 -4.39 11.37 -24.21
CA ASN A 206 -5.07 12.62 -24.54
C ASN A 206 -5.97 13.10 -23.38
N MET A 207 -5.49 14.12 -22.65
CA MET A 207 -6.20 14.68 -21.48
C MET A 207 -7.56 15.30 -21.84
N SER A 208 -7.69 15.95 -23.00
CA SER A 208 -8.96 16.54 -23.44
C SER A 208 -10.04 15.48 -23.66
N SER A 209 -9.68 14.36 -24.28
CA SER A 209 -10.57 13.21 -24.45
C SER A 209 -11.00 12.63 -23.10
N LEU A 210 -10.08 12.55 -22.14
CA LEU A 210 -10.39 12.10 -20.78
C LEU A 210 -11.41 13.02 -20.11
N PHE A 211 -11.16 14.34 -20.05
CA PHE A 211 -12.05 15.26 -19.35
C PHE A 211 -13.41 15.40 -20.06
N LYS A 212 -13.44 15.25 -21.38
CA LYS A 212 -14.70 15.14 -22.14
C LYS A 212 -15.49 13.88 -21.77
N ALA A 213 -14.79 12.75 -21.63
CA ALA A 213 -15.41 11.48 -21.25
C ALA A 213 -15.81 11.42 -19.77
N CYS A 214 -15.04 12.06 -18.88
CA CYS A 214 -15.18 12.00 -17.42
C CYS A 214 -15.33 13.42 -16.84
N PRO A 215 -16.45 14.12 -17.10
CA PRO A 215 -16.63 15.50 -16.62
C PRO A 215 -16.71 15.62 -15.09
N GLY A 216 -17.02 14.51 -14.39
CA GLY A 216 -17.07 14.42 -12.93
C GLY A 216 -15.77 13.98 -12.26
N LEU A 217 -14.65 13.94 -12.99
CA LEU A 217 -13.37 13.46 -12.46
C LEU A 217 -12.82 14.43 -11.40
N GLU A 218 -12.70 13.94 -10.17
CA GLU A 218 -12.16 14.68 -9.02
C GLU A 218 -10.68 14.37 -8.79
N GLU A 219 -10.22 13.16 -9.13
CA GLU A 219 -8.84 12.73 -8.90
C GLU A 219 -8.27 12.07 -10.15
N LEU A 220 -7.13 12.56 -10.61
CA LEU A 220 -6.33 11.94 -11.66
C LEU A 220 -4.92 11.70 -11.16
N ARG A 221 -4.52 10.43 -11.13
CA ARG A 221 -3.16 10.01 -10.81
C ARG A 221 -2.59 9.22 -11.99
N ALA A 222 -1.46 9.62 -12.52
CA ALA A 222 -0.79 8.90 -13.59
C ALA A 222 0.70 8.83 -13.30
N GLU A 223 1.23 7.62 -13.17
CA GLU A 223 2.65 7.36 -12.99
C GLU A 223 3.18 6.23 -13.89
N THR A 224 4.34 6.45 -14.50
CA THR A 224 5.08 5.35 -15.11
C THR A 224 6.21 4.89 -14.19
N ASP A 225 6.44 3.59 -14.18
CA ASP A 225 7.54 2.95 -13.48
C ASP A 225 8.84 3.12 -14.28
N GLU A 226 8.77 2.91 -15.59
CA GLU A 226 9.83 3.09 -16.58
C GLU A 226 9.24 3.88 -17.77
N GLY A 227 10.02 4.80 -18.35
CA GLY A 227 9.56 5.63 -19.47
C GLY A 227 8.89 6.95 -19.06
N ALA A 228 7.93 7.41 -19.88
CA ALA A 228 7.20 8.66 -19.66
C ALA A 228 5.73 8.62 -20.14
N PHE A 229 4.86 9.35 -19.46
CA PHE A 229 3.51 9.67 -19.93
C PHE A 229 3.53 10.87 -20.87
N TYR A 230 3.24 10.66 -22.14
CA TYR A 230 3.13 11.74 -23.10
C TYR A 230 1.70 12.27 -23.11
N LEU A 231 1.53 13.55 -22.76
CA LEU A 231 0.21 14.19 -22.68
C LEU A 231 0.11 15.31 -23.73
N PRO A 232 -0.03 14.95 -25.03
CA PRO A 232 0.03 15.92 -26.12
C PRO A 232 -1.23 16.78 -26.22
N GLY A 233 -1.08 17.88 -26.95
CA GLY A 233 -2.17 18.77 -27.33
C GLY A 233 -2.76 19.59 -26.18
N GLN A 234 -3.88 20.24 -26.47
CA GLN A 234 -4.64 20.99 -25.47
C GLN A 234 -5.33 20.03 -24.50
N TRP A 235 -5.25 20.33 -23.21
CA TRP A 235 -5.86 19.51 -22.17
C TRP A 235 -7.34 19.81 -21.97
N ILE A 236 -7.76 21.04 -22.27
CA ILE A 236 -9.14 21.45 -22.11
C ILE A 236 -9.88 21.25 -23.43
N PRO A 237 -11.05 20.59 -23.44
CA PRO A 237 -11.92 20.58 -24.60
C PRO A 237 -12.38 22.01 -24.95
N LEU A 238 -12.33 22.39 -26.23
CA LEU A 238 -12.82 23.71 -26.70
C LEU A 238 -14.26 24.03 -26.28
N GLU A 239 -15.04 23.00 -25.93
CA GLU A 239 -16.45 23.06 -25.54
C GLU A 239 -16.66 23.19 -24.02
N ALA A 240 -15.60 23.19 -23.20
CA ALA A 240 -15.70 23.21 -21.75
C ALA A 240 -16.12 24.59 -21.23
N SER A 241 -17.43 24.82 -21.17
CA SER A 241 -18.02 26.05 -20.59
C SER A 241 -18.09 26.04 -19.06
N LYS A 242 -17.91 24.87 -18.43
CA LYS A 242 -18.02 24.70 -16.97
C LYS A 242 -16.66 24.42 -16.35
N PRO A 243 -16.37 24.97 -15.15
CA PRO A 243 -15.21 24.57 -14.38
C PRO A 243 -15.19 23.06 -14.13
N LEU A 244 -14.01 22.46 -14.21
CA LEU A 244 -13.80 21.06 -13.89
C LEU A 244 -13.81 20.89 -12.36
N VAL A 245 -14.34 19.75 -11.90
CA VAL A 245 -14.42 19.39 -10.46
C VAL A 245 -13.14 18.76 -9.92
N LEU A 246 -12.03 18.84 -10.67
CA LEU A 246 -10.75 18.23 -10.33
C LEU A 246 -10.21 18.82 -9.02
N ARG A 247 -9.89 17.93 -8.08
CA ARG A 247 -9.33 18.20 -6.75
C ARG A 247 -7.90 17.73 -6.61
N ALA A 248 -7.52 16.64 -7.29
CA ALA A 248 -6.16 16.12 -7.26
C ALA A 248 -5.65 15.81 -8.66
N LEU A 249 -4.47 16.37 -8.98
CA LEU A 249 -3.70 16.05 -10.17
C LEU A 249 -2.30 15.62 -9.77
N VAL A 250 -2.00 14.33 -9.92
CA VAL A 250 -0.68 13.77 -9.63
C VAL A 250 -0.13 13.11 -10.87
N LEU A 251 0.88 13.73 -11.48
CA LEU A 251 1.54 13.23 -12.67
C LEU A 251 2.99 12.92 -12.32
N ARG A 252 3.42 11.68 -12.58
CA ARG A 252 4.79 11.22 -12.37
C ARG A 252 5.36 10.70 -13.66
N ASN A 253 6.59 11.12 -13.97
CA ASN A 253 7.25 10.82 -15.24
C ASN A 253 6.45 11.30 -16.46
N ALA A 254 5.78 12.46 -16.38
CA ALA A 254 4.98 12.99 -17.48
C ALA A 254 5.75 13.98 -18.35
N HIS A 255 5.32 14.12 -19.61
CA HIS A 255 5.81 15.09 -20.58
C HIS A 255 4.63 15.85 -21.19
N PHE A 256 4.63 17.17 -21.07
CA PHE A 256 3.58 18.05 -21.57
C PHE A 256 4.03 19.50 -21.73
N SER A 257 3.26 20.31 -22.46
CA SER A 257 3.50 21.76 -22.51
C SER A 257 3.05 22.44 -21.22
N GLN A 258 3.91 23.28 -20.64
CA GLN A 258 3.55 24.09 -19.46
C GLN A 258 2.29 24.93 -19.69
N SER A 259 2.08 25.46 -20.91
CA SER A 259 0.89 26.25 -21.23
C SER A 259 -0.41 25.45 -21.06
N SER A 260 -0.42 24.17 -21.42
CA SER A 260 -1.59 23.29 -21.30
C SER A 260 -1.95 23.03 -19.84
N LEU A 261 -0.95 22.94 -18.96
CA LEU A 261 -1.16 22.89 -17.52
C LEU A 261 -1.71 24.22 -17.00
N GLU A 262 -1.08 25.34 -17.37
CA GLU A 262 -1.51 26.67 -16.92
C GLU A 262 -2.96 26.98 -17.31
N GLU A 263 -3.36 26.60 -18.53
CA GLU A 263 -4.75 26.64 -18.99
C GLU A 263 -5.65 25.78 -18.10
N LEU A 264 -5.28 24.51 -17.84
CA LEU A 264 -6.06 23.60 -16.99
C LEU A 264 -6.27 24.17 -15.58
N LEU A 265 -5.26 24.81 -15.01
CA LEU A 265 -5.33 25.41 -13.68
C LEU A 265 -6.36 26.55 -13.60
N VAL A 266 -6.57 27.30 -14.68
CA VAL A 266 -7.59 28.36 -14.75
C VAL A 266 -9.01 27.78 -14.64
N VAL A 267 -9.25 26.59 -15.19
CA VAL A 267 -10.58 25.95 -15.19
C VAL A 267 -10.79 24.95 -14.06
N THR A 268 -9.86 24.83 -13.11
CA THR A 268 -9.91 23.87 -11.98
C THR A 268 -9.84 24.60 -10.62
N PRO A 269 -10.81 25.47 -10.29
CA PRO A 269 -10.78 26.29 -9.07
C PRO A 269 -10.85 25.47 -7.77
N HIS A 270 -11.20 24.19 -7.85
CA HIS A 270 -11.32 23.27 -6.72
C HIS A 270 -10.08 22.41 -6.49
N LEU A 271 -8.98 22.67 -7.22
CA LEU A 271 -7.75 21.90 -7.07
C LEU A 271 -7.14 22.09 -5.67
N GLU A 272 -6.94 20.98 -4.96
CA GLU A 272 -6.35 20.91 -3.62
C GLU A 272 -4.97 20.23 -3.64
N GLU A 273 -4.70 19.30 -4.56
CA GLU A 273 -3.42 18.59 -4.70
C GLU A 273 -2.89 18.74 -6.13
N LEU A 274 -1.68 19.31 -6.28
CA LEU A 274 -0.97 19.40 -7.55
C LEU A 274 0.45 18.87 -7.40
N LYS A 275 0.71 17.65 -7.87
CA LYS A 275 2.05 17.04 -7.79
C LYS A 275 2.53 16.66 -9.18
N LEU A 276 3.60 17.30 -9.62
CA LEU A 276 4.25 17.10 -10.91
C LEU A 276 5.66 16.56 -10.64
N ILE A 277 5.80 15.24 -10.65
CA ILE A 277 6.97 14.53 -10.14
C ILE A 277 7.81 14.03 -11.31
N ASN A 278 9.08 14.43 -11.38
CA ASN A 278 10.04 13.94 -12.36
C ASN A 278 9.60 14.13 -13.81
N LEU A 279 9.14 15.33 -14.15
CA LEU A 279 8.71 15.66 -15.51
C LEU A 279 9.84 15.41 -16.52
N ALA A 280 9.55 14.70 -17.60
CA ALA A 280 10.54 14.42 -18.63
C ALA A 280 10.80 15.69 -19.47
N ARG A 281 12.05 15.89 -19.90
CA ARG A 281 12.52 17.07 -20.68
C ARG A 281 12.40 16.92 -22.21
N GLY A 282 11.85 15.81 -22.69
CA GLY A 282 11.67 15.52 -24.11
C GLY A 282 11.37 14.04 -24.34
N ASN A 283 11.19 13.65 -25.60
CA ASN A 283 11.06 12.25 -26.00
C ASN A 283 12.40 11.53 -25.84
N GLY A 284 12.69 11.04 -24.63
CA GLY A 284 13.97 10.40 -24.27
C GLY A 284 14.34 9.14 -25.06
N CYS A 285 13.50 8.69 -25.99
CA CYS A 285 13.80 7.56 -26.88
C CYS A 285 13.67 7.88 -28.37
N TYR A 286 13.10 9.04 -28.73
CA TYR A 286 12.91 9.45 -30.12
C TYR A 286 13.14 10.96 -30.20
N PRO A 287 14.37 11.43 -30.42
CA PRO A 287 14.59 12.79 -30.89
C PRO A 287 14.00 12.86 -32.30
N GLU A 288 12.70 13.08 -32.40
CA GLU A 288 12.13 13.57 -33.65
C GLU A 288 12.77 14.94 -33.89
N GLU A 289 13.61 15.01 -34.91
CA GLU A 289 14.26 16.23 -35.36
C GLU A 289 13.19 17.32 -35.55
N GLY A 290 13.20 18.33 -34.68
CA GLY A 290 12.31 19.48 -34.75
C GLY A 290 11.35 19.67 -33.57
N GLN A 291 11.25 18.75 -32.61
CA GLN A 291 10.41 18.99 -31.44
C GLN A 291 11.08 19.95 -30.45
N VAL A 292 10.39 21.06 -30.18
CA VAL A 292 10.77 22.10 -29.22
C VAL A 292 10.96 21.45 -27.84
N SER A 293 12.19 21.49 -27.31
CA SER A 293 12.43 21.08 -25.92
C SER A 293 11.54 21.93 -25.01
N SER A 294 10.55 21.31 -24.37
CA SER A 294 9.69 22.01 -23.41
C SER A 294 10.55 22.33 -22.19
N LYS A 295 11.08 23.55 -22.13
CA LYS A 295 11.71 24.06 -20.93
C LYS A 295 10.61 24.48 -19.96
N TYR A 296 10.57 23.85 -18.80
CA TYR A 296 9.67 24.25 -17.73
C TYR A 296 10.27 25.45 -17.00
N HIS A 297 9.46 26.48 -16.78
CA HIS A 297 9.84 27.71 -16.08
C HIS A 297 9.19 27.75 -14.70
N TRP A 298 9.90 27.26 -13.67
CA TRP A 298 9.40 27.16 -12.29
C TRP A 298 8.84 28.47 -11.77
N HIS A 299 9.60 29.55 -11.92
CA HIS A 299 9.20 30.87 -11.41
C HIS A 299 7.90 31.36 -12.05
N GLY A 300 7.77 31.22 -13.38
CA GLY A 300 6.56 31.58 -14.11
C GLY A 300 5.35 30.77 -13.66
N LEU A 301 5.51 29.45 -13.53
CA LEU A 301 4.45 28.56 -13.06
C LEU A 301 4.02 28.90 -11.62
N PHE A 302 4.96 29.14 -10.71
CA PHE A 302 4.64 29.50 -9.33
C PHE A 302 3.93 30.85 -9.22
N GLN A 303 4.33 31.83 -10.03
CA GLN A 303 3.61 33.10 -10.13
C GLN A 303 2.19 32.90 -10.66
N HIS A 304 2.02 32.09 -11.70
CA HIS A 304 0.71 31.76 -12.26
C HIS A 304 -0.20 31.09 -11.22
N ILE A 305 0.30 30.07 -10.51
CA ILE A 305 -0.46 29.39 -9.45
C ILE A 305 -0.89 30.38 -8.35
N ARG A 306 -0.01 31.29 -7.93
CA ARG A 306 -0.34 32.30 -6.91
C ARG A 306 -1.37 33.34 -7.39
N ALA A 307 -1.41 33.61 -8.69
CA ALA A 307 -2.40 34.52 -9.28
C ALA A 307 -3.81 33.90 -9.33
N LEU A 308 -3.92 32.57 -9.20
CA LEU A 308 -5.19 31.85 -9.19
C LEU A 308 -5.72 31.67 -7.77
N PRO A 309 -7.05 31.64 -7.57
CA PRO A 309 -7.67 31.45 -6.25
C PRO A 309 -7.69 29.97 -5.81
N LEU A 310 -6.59 29.24 -6.01
CA LEU A 310 -6.48 27.83 -5.67
C LEU A 310 -6.24 27.63 -4.16
N ARG A 311 -6.88 26.62 -3.58
CA ARG A 311 -6.73 26.25 -2.16
C ARG A 311 -5.87 25.00 -2.03
N LEU A 312 -4.67 25.06 -2.59
CA LEU A 312 -3.73 23.94 -2.54
C LEU A 312 -3.40 23.59 -1.09
N ARG A 313 -3.48 22.30 -0.78
CA ARG A 313 -3.05 21.66 0.46
C ARG A 313 -1.71 20.94 0.29
N SER A 314 -1.42 20.51 -0.94
CA SER A 314 -0.15 19.88 -1.28
C SER A 314 0.27 20.29 -2.70
N VAL A 315 1.53 20.67 -2.85
CA VAL A 315 2.13 21.06 -4.13
C VAL A 315 3.52 20.46 -4.27
N HIS A 316 3.84 19.98 -5.46
CA HIS A 316 5.20 19.55 -5.81
C HIS A 316 5.47 19.74 -7.28
N PHE A 317 6.70 20.16 -7.58
CA PHE A 317 7.22 20.26 -8.92
C PHE A 317 8.65 19.74 -8.94
N SER A 318 8.95 18.78 -9.82
CA SER A 318 10.33 18.41 -10.14
C SER A 318 10.45 18.00 -11.59
N VAL A 319 11.58 18.35 -12.20
CA VAL A 319 11.92 18.03 -13.59
C VAL A 319 13.09 17.06 -13.55
N ARG A 320 13.02 16.01 -14.38
CA ARG A 320 14.07 14.99 -14.46
C ARG A 320 15.40 15.65 -14.81
N ASP A 321 16.45 15.25 -14.10
CA ASP A 321 17.82 15.73 -14.28
C ASP A 321 18.01 17.25 -14.08
N GLU A 322 17.08 17.92 -13.38
CA GLU A 322 17.17 19.35 -13.09
C GLU A 322 17.01 19.63 -11.60
N ILE A 323 18.12 19.99 -10.95
CA ILE A 323 18.14 20.32 -9.53
C ILE A 323 17.47 21.66 -9.31
N MET A 324 16.42 21.66 -8.48
CA MET A 324 15.75 22.89 -8.10
C MET A 324 16.72 23.81 -7.35
N THR A 325 16.78 25.08 -7.76
CA THR A 325 17.55 26.05 -6.97
C THR A 325 16.92 26.18 -5.60
N GLN A 326 17.72 26.46 -4.57
CA GLN A 326 17.19 26.61 -3.22
C GLN A 326 16.15 27.73 -3.13
N THR A 327 16.33 28.81 -3.89
CA THR A 327 15.38 29.92 -3.97
C THR A 327 14.05 29.47 -4.55
N ASP A 328 14.06 28.69 -5.63
CA ASP A 328 12.85 28.17 -6.25
C ASP A 328 12.14 27.16 -5.35
N LEU A 329 12.91 26.30 -4.68
CA LEU A 329 12.37 25.34 -3.71
C LEU A 329 11.69 26.07 -2.55
N ARG A 330 12.34 27.07 -1.94
CA ARG A 330 11.72 27.90 -0.90
C ARG A 330 10.48 28.64 -1.44
N SER A 331 10.53 29.13 -2.67
CA SER A 331 9.40 29.81 -3.32
C SER A 331 8.20 28.88 -3.49
N MET A 332 8.42 27.64 -3.93
CA MET A 332 7.38 26.61 -4.02
C MET A 332 6.78 26.32 -2.63
N LEU A 333 7.66 25.96 -1.71
CA LEU A 333 7.30 25.44 -0.39
C LEU A 333 6.60 26.49 0.49
N PHE A 334 7.14 27.70 0.56
CA PHE A 334 6.63 28.75 1.44
C PHE A 334 5.76 29.77 0.73
N GLY A 335 5.89 29.92 -0.59
CA GLY A 335 5.14 30.93 -1.32
C GLY A 335 3.92 30.41 -2.06
N VAL A 336 3.90 29.14 -2.50
CA VAL A 336 2.72 28.58 -3.20
C VAL A 336 1.76 27.94 -2.21
N CYS A 337 2.27 27.16 -1.24
CA CYS A 337 1.44 26.43 -0.28
C CYS A 337 1.95 26.57 1.17
N PRO A 338 1.99 27.80 1.74
CA PRO A 338 2.60 28.08 3.06
C PRO A 338 2.01 27.32 4.24
N ARG A 339 0.80 26.77 4.09
CA ARG A 339 0.07 26.04 5.15
C ARG A 339 0.07 24.53 4.93
N SER A 340 0.90 24.03 4.00
CA SER A 340 0.97 22.60 3.75
C SER A 340 1.50 21.88 4.98
N THR A 341 0.81 20.81 5.37
CA THR A 341 1.34 19.79 6.28
C THR A 341 1.82 18.55 5.52
N GLU A 342 1.65 18.54 4.20
CA GLU A 342 1.92 17.42 3.31
C GLU A 342 2.90 17.81 2.21
N TRP A 343 4.12 17.35 2.37
CA TRP A 343 5.25 17.75 1.55
C TRP A 343 5.65 16.58 0.67
N THR A 344 5.84 16.85 -0.61
CA THR A 344 6.53 15.94 -1.51
C THR A 344 7.83 16.62 -1.91
N LEU A 345 8.94 15.89 -1.84
CA LEU A 345 10.25 16.40 -2.23
C LEU A 345 10.97 15.39 -3.12
N TRP A 346 11.83 15.90 -3.99
CA TRP A 346 12.83 15.07 -4.63
C TRP A 346 13.93 14.77 -3.61
N ALA A 347 14.38 13.52 -3.52
CA ALA A 347 15.30 13.10 -2.46
C ALA A 347 16.63 13.87 -2.49
N SER A 348 17.14 14.24 -3.67
CA SER A 348 18.33 15.08 -3.81
C SER A 348 18.16 16.52 -3.33
N ASP A 349 16.91 16.98 -3.19
CA ASP A 349 16.61 18.31 -2.66
C ASP A 349 16.56 18.31 -1.12
N LEU A 350 16.58 17.13 -0.49
CA LEU A 350 16.64 16.98 0.96
C LEU A 350 18.07 17.26 1.48
N LYS A 351 18.52 18.50 1.29
CA LYS A 351 19.83 18.98 1.77
C LYS A 351 19.73 19.41 3.24
N PRO A 352 20.85 19.47 4.00
CA PRO A 352 20.85 19.89 5.41
C PRO A 352 20.08 21.19 5.67
N MET A 353 20.27 22.23 4.85
CA MET A 353 19.54 23.50 4.99
C MET A 353 18.02 23.38 4.77
N ILE A 354 17.57 22.45 3.92
CA ILE A 354 16.14 22.18 3.74
C ILE A 354 15.63 21.43 4.96
N VAL A 355 16.36 20.44 5.46
CA VAL A 355 16.01 19.73 6.71
C VAL A 355 15.91 20.71 7.89
N GLU A 356 16.86 21.63 8.03
CA GLU A 356 16.81 22.72 9.02
C GLU A 356 15.57 23.59 8.84
N GLY A 357 15.31 24.07 7.62
CA GLY A 357 14.13 24.88 7.34
C GLY A 357 12.80 24.15 7.55
N LEU A 358 12.75 22.83 7.33
CA LEU A 358 11.59 22.00 7.65
C LEU A 358 11.41 21.81 9.16
N ASN A 359 12.51 21.68 9.91
CA ASN A 359 12.51 21.56 11.37
C ASN A 359 12.16 22.90 12.07
N GLU A 360 12.44 24.04 11.43
CA GLU A 360 12.05 25.38 11.91
C GLU A 360 10.54 25.63 11.83
N LEU A 361 9.82 24.88 11.00
CA LEU A 361 8.36 25.02 10.89
C LEU A 361 7.69 24.41 12.12
N PRO A 362 6.98 25.19 12.95
CA PRO A 362 6.46 24.70 14.22
C PRO A 362 5.36 23.65 13.98
N ASN A 363 5.75 22.38 14.10
CA ASN A 363 4.86 21.21 14.18
C ASN A 363 3.92 21.02 12.98
N GLN A 364 4.32 21.47 11.79
CA GLN A 364 3.43 21.45 10.63
C GLN A 364 3.57 20.20 9.78
N ILE A 365 4.76 19.60 9.64
CA ILE A 365 4.94 18.51 8.68
C ILE A 365 4.46 17.19 9.29
N THR A 366 3.25 16.80 8.92
CA THR A 366 2.66 15.51 9.30
C THR A 366 2.90 14.45 8.24
N SER A 367 3.10 14.84 6.98
CA SER A 367 3.31 13.91 5.87
C SER A 367 4.49 14.34 5.00
N LEU A 368 5.41 13.42 4.76
CA LEU A 368 6.54 13.59 3.84
C LEU A 368 6.57 12.42 2.83
N ASP A 369 6.42 12.76 1.56
CA ASP A 369 6.64 11.87 0.44
C ASP A 369 7.99 12.22 -0.21
N LEU A 370 8.94 11.30 -0.25
CA LEU A 370 10.22 11.47 -0.93
C LEU A 370 10.27 10.64 -2.20
N TYR A 371 10.75 11.24 -3.28
CA TYR A 371 10.84 10.60 -4.57
C TYR A 371 12.29 10.50 -5.05
N TRP A 372 12.64 9.45 -5.78
CA TRP A 372 13.89 9.35 -6.52
C TRP A 372 13.66 8.62 -7.85
N HIS A 373 14.31 9.08 -8.92
CA HIS A 373 14.06 8.55 -10.26
C HIS A 373 14.92 7.33 -10.57
N ASP A 374 16.15 7.31 -10.09
CA ASP A 374 17.09 6.22 -10.35
C ASP A 374 16.82 5.08 -9.37
N ARG A 375 16.24 3.98 -9.86
CA ARG A 375 15.98 2.78 -9.06
C ARG A 375 17.26 2.08 -8.61
N SER A 376 18.35 2.29 -9.34
CA SER A 376 19.62 1.61 -9.12
C SER A 376 20.59 2.45 -8.30
N GLY A 377 20.53 3.77 -8.45
CA GLY A 377 21.34 4.73 -7.72
C GLY A 377 20.81 4.91 -6.30
N CYS A 378 21.65 4.53 -5.35
CA CYS A 378 21.31 4.57 -3.94
C CYS A 378 21.76 5.95 -3.40
N LEU A 379 20.81 6.87 -3.19
CA LEU A 379 21.10 8.16 -2.56
C LEU A 379 21.32 7.93 -1.05
N SER A 380 22.36 8.51 -0.46
CA SER A 380 22.59 8.36 0.99
C SER A 380 21.36 8.83 1.77
N GLY A 381 20.80 7.92 2.58
CA GLY A 381 19.65 8.18 3.44
C GLY A 381 19.97 9.06 4.65
N GLU A 382 21.21 9.55 4.82
CA GLU A 382 21.65 10.38 5.96
C GLU A 382 20.74 11.57 6.23
N ALA A 383 20.38 12.34 5.19
CA ALA A 383 19.51 13.50 5.37
C ALA A 383 18.09 13.10 5.81
N LEU A 384 17.58 11.99 5.30
CA LEU A 384 16.29 11.43 5.71
C LEU A 384 16.37 10.94 7.16
N HIS A 385 17.41 10.20 7.54
CA HIS A 385 17.61 9.77 8.91
C HIS A 385 17.70 10.96 9.86
N HIS A 386 18.52 11.97 9.56
CA HIS A 386 18.60 13.19 10.33
C HIS A 386 17.24 13.88 10.46
N PHE A 387 16.45 13.96 9.39
CA PHE A 387 15.09 14.49 9.45
C PHE A 387 14.18 13.67 10.38
N LEU A 388 14.19 12.33 10.30
CA LEU A 388 13.37 11.46 11.14
C LEU A 388 13.76 11.53 12.63
N CYS A 389 15.05 11.72 12.91
CA CYS A 389 15.58 11.96 14.24
C CYS A 389 15.19 13.33 14.81
N ASN A 390 14.71 14.27 13.99
CA ASN A 390 14.30 15.62 14.41
C ASN A 390 12.80 15.91 14.21
N SER A 391 12.01 14.97 13.69
CA SER A 391 10.60 15.20 13.30
C SER A 391 9.58 14.44 14.16
N PRO A 392 9.33 14.83 15.42
CA PRO A 392 8.41 14.11 16.31
C PRO A 392 6.94 14.16 15.87
N HIS A 393 6.58 15.11 15.01
CA HIS A 393 5.22 15.31 14.51
C HIS A 393 4.93 14.57 13.20
N LEU A 394 5.93 13.92 12.60
CA LEU A 394 5.72 13.18 11.36
C LEU A 394 4.82 11.97 11.61
N MET A 395 3.72 11.90 10.86
CA MET A 395 2.72 10.84 10.93
C MET A 395 2.76 9.93 9.70
N HIS A 396 3.21 10.43 8.56
CA HIS A 396 3.26 9.69 7.31
C HIS A 396 4.59 9.93 6.61
N LEU A 397 5.35 8.86 6.38
CA LEU A 397 6.54 8.86 5.54
C LEU A 397 6.31 7.92 4.36
N ARG A 398 6.51 8.40 3.13
CA ARG A 398 6.54 7.53 1.96
C ARG A 398 7.77 7.79 1.11
N THR A 399 8.65 6.81 1.00
CA THR A 399 9.77 6.86 0.06
C THR A 399 9.44 6.09 -1.20
N PHE A 400 9.62 6.71 -2.36
CA PHE A 400 9.45 6.11 -3.66
C PHE A 400 10.81 6.03 -4.35
N ASN A 401 11.46 4.86 -4.28
CA ASN A 401 12.82 4.61 -4.76
C ASN A 401 13.93 5.36 -4.00
N VAL A 402 13.67 5.86 -2.80
CA VAL A 402 14.70 6.47 -1.95
C VAL A 402 15.27 5.40 -1.04
N GLY A 403 16.52 5.02 -1.29
CA GLY A 403 17.20 4.04 -0.46
C GLY A 403 17.45 4.57 0.95
N PHE A 404 17.11 3.74 1.94
CA PHE A 404 17.42 3.95 3.34
C PHE A 404 18.41 2.88 3.78
N ASP A 405 19.58 3.30 4.25
CA ASP A 405 20.60 2.37 4.74
C ASP A 405 20.15 1.77 6.08
N PHE A 406 19.96 0.45 6.12
CA PHE A 406 19.52 -0.23 7.34
C PHE A 406 20.52 -0.08 8.50
N LYS A 407 21.80 0.23 8.23
CA LYS A 407 22.82 0.49 9.28
C LYS A 407 22.43 1.65 10.17
N GLN A 408 21.66 2.61 9.65
CA GLN A 408 21.13 3.72 10.43
C GLN A 408 20.05 3.29 11.44
N MET A 409 19.58 2.04 11.37
CA MET A 409 18.71 1.40 12.37
C MET A 409 19.50 0.53 13.36
N ASP A 410 20.78 0.28 13.11
CA ASP A 410 21.63 -0.59 13.92
C ASP A 410 22.29 0.18 15.06
N VAL A 411 21.48 0.54 16.06
CA VAL A 411 21.89 1.35 17.23
C VAL A 411 23.10 0.75 17.96
N HIS A 412 23.31 -0.56 17.88
CA HIS A 412 24.36 -1.30 18.58
C HIS A 412 25.47 -1.82 17.66
N ASN A 413 25.46 -1.49 16.36
CA ASN A 413 26.43 -1.97 15.38
C ASN A 413 26.57 -3.52 15.36
N ARG A 414 25.43 -4.22 15.44
CA ARG A 414 25.29 -5.68 15.47
C ARG A 414 25.21 -6.32 14.08
N ALA A 415 25.17 -5.54 13.00
CA ALA A 415 25.14 -6.05 11.62
C ALA A 415 26.33 -6.97 11.30
N GLY A 416 27.47 -6.79 11.98
CA GLY A 416 28.64 -7.63 11.83
C GLY A 416 28.57 -9.01 12.50
N LEU A 417 27.53 -9.33 13.28
CA LEU A 417 27.40 -10.63 13.95
C LEU A 417 27.23 -11.74 12.90
N ARG A 418 28.04 -12.80 13.00
CA ARG A 418 28.01 -13.95 12.07
C ARG A 418 27.80 -15.24 12.85
N TYR A 419 27.06 -16.17 12.25
CA TYR A 419 26.91 -17.52 12.79
C TYR A 419 27.75 -18.50 11.98
N SER A 420 28.53 -19.32 12.69
CA SER A 420 29.38 -20.36 12.11
C SER A 420 28.63 -21.36 11.22
N ASP A 421 27.43 -21.80 11.63
CA ASP A 421 26.70 -22.90 10.97
C ASP A 421 25.84 -22.50 9.75
N ILE A 422 25.45 -21.22 9.63
CA ILE A 422 24.56 -20.76 8.53
C ILE A 422 25.32 -20.65 7.20
N SER A 423 26.65 -20.67 7.25
CA SER A 423 27.53 -20.40 6.11
C SER A 423 27.78 -21.60 5.19
N GLU A 424 27.40 -22.83 5.54
CA GLU A 424 27.85 -24.02 4.78
C GLU A 424 27.25 -24.10 3.36
N ASP A 425 26.06 -23.53 3.14
CA ASP A 425 25.43 -23.49 1.80
C ASP A 425 25.99 -22.36 0.90
N ARG A 426 26.93 -21.54 1.41
CA ARG A 426 27.61 -20.46 0.64
C ARG A 426 28.91 -20.89 -0.03
N THR A 427 29.26 -22.17 0.03
CA THR A 427 30.53 -22.72 -0.49
C THR A 427 30.76 -22.54 -2.00
N SER A 428 29.78 -22.03 -2.76
CA SER A 428 29.92 -21.83 -4.21
C SER A 428 30.39 -20.43 -4.65
N THR A 429 30.56 -19.45 -3.75
CA THR A 429 30.97 -18.07 -4.16
C THR A 429 32.26 -17.57 -3.49
N THR A 430 32.89 -18.38 -2.64
CA THR A 430 34.00 -17.94 -1.76
C THR A 430 35.39 -17.97 -2.40
N THR A 431 35.54 -18.24 -3.70
CA THR A 431 36.88 -18.31 -4.32
C THR A 431 37.59 -16.95 -4.43
N ILE A 432 36.91 -15.83 -4.17
CA ILE A 432 37.50 -14.47 -4.24
C ILE A 432 37.80 -13.88 -2.84
N ALA A 433 37.11 -14.32 -1.78
CA ALA A 433 37.26 -13.73 -0.45
C ALA A 433 38.55 -14.18 0.29
N THR A 434 39.10 -15.35 -0.02
CA THR A 434 40.28 -15.88 0.68
C THR A 434 41.58 -15.18 0.29
N THR A 435 41.63 -14.44 -0.82
CA THR A 435 42.83 -13.71 -1.26
C THR A 435 42.98 -12.33 -0.61
N LEU A 436 41.95 -11.83 0.10
CA LEU A 436 41.99 -10.53 0.80
C LEU A 436 42.21 -10.65 2.32
N ALA A 437 42.11 -11.86 2.90
CA ALA A 437 42.28 -12.07 4.34
C ALA A 437 43.75 -12.07 4.83
N THR A 438 44.73 -11.98 3.93
CA THR A 438 46.17 -11.93 4.25
C THR A 438 46.85 -10.60 3.92
N LEU A 439 46.11 -9.58 3.47
CA LEU A 439 46.67 -8.24 3.35
C LEU A 439 46.75 -7.60 4.76
N PRO A 440 47.96 -7.25 5.25
CA PRO A 440 48.13 -6.61 6.55
C PRO A 440 47.34 -5.31 6.57
N SER A 441 46.64 -5.07 7.68
CA SER A 441 45.77 -3.93 8.02
C SER A 441 46.46 -2.55 8.03
N GLY A 442 47.44 -2.32 7.16
CA GLY A 442 48.42 -1.23 7.23
C GLY A 442 48.11 0.04 6.46
N THR A 443 47.04 0.11 5.66
CA THR A 443 46.61 1.37 5.05
C THR A 443 45.15 1.64 5.37
N SER A 444 44.98 2.10 6.60
CA SER A 444 43.87 2.86 7.17
C SER A 444 43.51 4.07 6.30
N GLY A 445 42.87 3.83 5.16
CA GLY A 445 42.12 4.85 4.44
C GLY A 445 40.89 5.22 5.25
N SER A 446 41.05 6.18 6.16
CA SER A 446 39.98 6.93 6.83
C SER A 446 38.86 6.11 7.49
N ARG A 447 39.22 5.22 8.43
CA ARG A 447 38.30 4.73 9.48
C ARG A 447 38.06 5.76 10.60
N ASN A 448 38.34 7.04 10.31
CA ASN A 448 38.22 8.18 11.23
C ASN A 448 36.79 8.75 11.29
N ASP A 449 35.79 8.08 10.72
CA ASP A 449 34.40 8.34 11.08
C ASP A 449 34.15 7.70 12.45
N ALA A 450 34.71 8.37 13.46
CA ALA A 450 34.86 7.89 14.81
C ALA A 450 33.50 7.75 15.49
N GLY A 451 32.92 6.55 15.44
CA GLY A 451 31.96 6.07 16.43
C GLY A 451 30.67 6.88 16.60
N VAL A 452 30.22 7.61 15.57
CA VAL A 452 28.93 8.28 15.62
C VAL A 452 27.85 7.20 15.63
N ARG A 453 27.32 6.90 16.82
CA ARG A 453 26.19 5.97 16.97
C ARG A 453 24.99 6.52 16.18
N PRO A 454 24.27 5.66 15.44
CA PRO A 454 23.06 6.08 14.75
C PRO A 454 22.08 6.76 15.71
N GLN A 455 21.52 7.90 15.30
CA GLN A 455 20.48 8.55 16.08
C GLN A 455 19.19 7.71 16.03
N VAL A 456 18.30 7.91 16.99
CA VAL A 456 17.00 7.20 17.02
C VAL A 456 15.93 8.13 16.46
N TRP A 457 15.07 7.62 15.59
CA TRP A 457 13.99 8.45 15.05
C TRP A 457 13.06 8.94 16.16
N ARG A 458 12.72 10.22 16.11
CA ARG A 458 11.80 10.84 17.09
C ARG A 458 10.33 10.77 16.65
N CYS A 459 10.04 10.32 15.43
CA CYS A 459 8.69 10.21 14.86
C CYS A 459 7.86 9.03 15.42
N ARG A 460 7.71 8.93 16.75
CA ARG A 460 7.00 7.81 17.43
C ARG A 460 5.52 7.70 17.03
N ASN A 461 4.92 8.80 16.55
CA ASN A 461 3.53 8.89 16.10
C ASN A 461 3.31 8.48 14.63
N LEU A 462 4.34 7.91 13.99
CA LEU A 462 4.26 7.49 12.60
C LEU A 462 3.18 6.42 12.43
N ARG A 463 2.20 6.70 11.56
CA ARG A 463 1.07 5.84 11.19
C ARG A 463 1.29 5.15 9.84
N THR A 464 2.02 5.79 8.95
CA THR A 464 2.37 5.23 7.64
C THR A 464 3.87 5.30 7.44
N LEU A 465 4.50 4.16 7.16
CA LEU A 465 5.90 4.05 6.83
C LEU A 465 6.06 3.25 5.54
N TYR A 466 6.29 3.94 4.42
CA TYR A 466 6.75 3.29 3.20
C TYR A 466 8.24 3.58 3.07
N ILE A 467 9.06 2.55 3.16
CA ILE A 467 10.52 2.65 3.17
C ILE A 467 11.13 1.67 2.19
N GLU A 468 12.16 2.09 1.47
CA GLU A 468 12.97 1.21 0.63
C GLU A 468 14.32 0.97 1.31
N LEU A 469 14.59 -0.27 1.71
CA LEU A 469 15.79 -0.63 2.45
C LEU A 469 16.93 -1.02 1.52
N HIS A 470 18.08 -0.41 1.73
CA HIS A 470 19.30 -0.64 0.97
C HIS A 470 20.39 -1.16 1.92
N GLY A 471 21.37 -1.86 1.37
CA GLY A 471 22.57 -2.31 2.08
C GLY A 471 23.73 -2.46 1.11
N HIS A 472 24.89 -1.91 1.48
CA HIS A 472 26.06 -1.76 0.61
C HIS A 472 27.29 -2.48 1.16
N GLY A 473 28.20 -2.86 0.25
CA GLY A 473 29.48 -3.49 0.57
C GLY A 473 29.34 -4.89 1.18
N ASP A 474 30.22 -5.23 2.11
CA ASP A 474 30.27 -6.53 2.79
C ASP A 474 29.03 -6.83 3.66
N GLU A 475 28.22 -5.82 3.94
CA GLU A 475 27.09 -5.85 4.86
C GLU A 475 25.75 -5.72 4.11
N MET A 476 25.59 -6.49 3.03
CA MET A 476 24.31 -6.57 2.33
C MET A 476 23.21 -7.05 3.28
N VAL A 477 22.01 -6.43 3.25
CA VAL A 477 20.80 -6.98 3.89
C VAL A 477 20.55 -8.37 3.29
N LYS A 478 20.94 -9.42 3.98
CA LYS A 478 20.88 -10.84 3.55
C LYS A 478 20.94 -11.74 4.76
N ASP A 479 21.73 -11.35 5.75
CA ASP A 479 21.82 -12.06 7.02
C ASP A 479 20.52 -11.87 7.83
N PRO A 480 20.02 -12.94 8.50
CA PRO A 480 18.96 -12.82 9.49
C PRO A 480 19.14 -11.66 10.48
N VAL A 481 20.38 -11.36 10.92
CA VAL A 481 20.65 -10.25 11.86
C VAL A 481 20.20 -8.90 11.33
N HIS A 482 20.40 -8.63 10.03
CA HIS A 482 19.99 -7.37 9.41
C HIS A 482 18.47 -7.22 9.43
N SER A 483 17.75 -8.32 9.19
CA SER A 483 16.28 -8.33 9.23
C SER A 483 15.77 -8.14 10.66
N ARG A 484 16.42 -8.75 11.66
CA ARG A 484 16.07 -8.55 13.07
C ARG A 484 16.26 -7.10 13.52
N ILE A 485 17.34 -6.45 13.07
CA ILE A 485 17.60 -5.03 13.33
C ILE A 485 16.45 -4.20 12.76
N VAL A 486 16.13 -4.37 11.47
CA VAL A 486 15.06 -3.60 10.80
C VAL A 486 13.70 -3.81 11.50
N PHE A 487 13.28 -5.06 11.70
CA PHE A 487 11.97 -5.35 12.27
C PHE A 487 11.86 -4.95 13.75
N GLY A 488 12.91 -5.22 14.53
CA GLY A 488 12.99 -4.81 15.92
C GLY A 488 12.97 -3.29 16.07
N TYR A 489 13.73 -2.58 15.24
CA TYR A 489 13.81 -1.12 15.29
C TYR A 489 12.46 -0.49 14.94
N ILE A 490 11.82 -0.91 13.84
CA ILE A 490 10.52 -0.40 13.43
C ILE A 490 9.45 -0.68 14.50
N ALA A 491 9.44 -1.89 15.06
CA ALA A 491 8.49 -2.27 16.11
C ALA A 491 8.67 -1.45 17.39
N ALA A 492 9.93 -1.19 17.79
CA ALA A 492 10.25 -0.39 18.96
C ALA A 492 9.94 1.09 18.72
N VAL A 493 10.42 1.69 17.63
CA VAL A 493 10.39 3.13 17.36
C VAL A 493 9.03 3.63 16.89
N CYS A 494 8.27 2.84 16.15
CA CYS A 494 7.02 3.29 15.51
C CYS A 494 5.80 2.47 15.97
N PRO A 495 5.45 2.46 17.28
CA PRO A 495 4.40 1.62 17.84
C PRO A 495 3.00 1.97 17.32
N GLN A 496 2.82 3.18 16.77
CA GLN A 496 1.55 3.68 16.24
C GLN A 496 1.32 3.36 14.75
N LEU A 497 2.20 2.54 14.14
CA LEU A 497 2.08 2.19 12.73
C LEU A 497 0.78 1.45 12.42
N ARG A 498 0.11 1.94 11.36
CA ARG A 498 -1.09 1.35 10.79
C ARG A 498 -0.84 0.75 9.41
N ASP A 499 0.06 1.35 8.65
CA ASP A 499 0.40 0.93 7.29
C ASP A 499 1.93 0.89 7.13
N LEU A 500 2.47 -0.32 6.99
CA LEU A 500 3.89 -0.56 6.82
C LEU A 500 4.15 -1.19 5.45
N HIS A 501 4.95 -0.52 4.63
CA HIS A 501 5.41 -1.02 3.35
C HIS A 501 6.93 -0.99 3.31
N ILE A 502 7.55 -2.17 3.28
CA ILE A 502 9.00 -2.32 3.16
C ILE A 502 9.30 -2.84 1.75
N LYS A 503 10.05 -2.06 0.99
CA LYS A 503 10.57 -2.47 -0.31
C LYS A 503 12.05 -2.78 -0.18
N VAL A 504 12.50 -3.85 -0.83
CA VAL A 504 13.92 -4.15 -0.97
C VAL A 504 14.19 -4.22 -2.47
N PRO A 505 15.08 -3.39 -3.02
CA PRO A 505 15.31 -3.39 -4.45
C PRO A 505 16.00 -4.70 -4.86
N TRP A 506 15.58 -5.28 -5.99
CA TRP A 506 16.20 -6.50 -6.53
C TRP A 506 17.70 -6.31 -6.83
N THR A 507 18.04 -5.10 -7.28
CA THR A 507 19.40 -4.65 -7.50
C THR A 507 19.59 -3.26 -6.90
N CYS A 508 20.66 -3.06 -6.14
CA CYS A 508 21.16 -1.72 -5.79
C CYS A 508 22.57 -1.58 -6.34
N ARG A 509 22.91 -0.38 -6.82
CA ARG A 509 24.25 -0.05 -7.30
C ARG A 509 24.90 0.94 -6.36
N SER A 510 26.11 0.63 -5.93
CA SER A 510 26.96 1.58 -5.22
C SER A 510 28.40 1.36 -5.64
N ASN A 511 29.14 2.44 -5.90
CA ASN A 511 30.54 2.39 -6.35
C ASN A 511 30.79 1.45 -7.56
N ASN A 512 29.87 1.42 -8.52
CA ASN A 512 29.86 0.50 -9.68
C ASN A 512 29.68 -0.99 -9.37
N GLU A 513 29.52 -1.37 -8.11
CA GLU A 513 29.19 -2.74 -7.71
C GLU A 513 27.66 -2.95 -7.70
N VAL A 514 27.23 -4.14 -8.09
CA VAL A 514 25.82 -4.54 -8.09
C VAL A 514 25.55 -5.45 -6.91
N TYR A 515 24.61 -5.03 -6.08
CA TYR A 515 24.18 -5.71 -4.87
C TYR A 515 22.75 -6.23 -5.04
N HIS A 516 22.46 -7.39 -4.48
CA HIS A 516 21.14 -8.01 -4.40
C HIS A 516 20.70 -8.14 -2.93
N PRO A 517 20.25 -7.05 -2.29
CA PRO A 517 19.73 -7.13 -0.93
C PRO A 517 18.46 -8.00 -0.92
N ALA A 518 18.22 -8.67 0.21
CA ALA A 518 17.07 -9.54 0.46
C ALA A 518 16.75 -9.54 1.96
N ILE A 519 15.49 -9.36 2.32
CA ILE A 519 15.04 -9.46 3.71
C ILE A 519 14.73 -10.91 4.08
N CYS A 520 15.16 -11.33 5.26
CA CYS A 520 14.95 -12.69 5.74
C CYS A 520 13.61 -12.82 6.45
N PHE A 521 12.69 -13.59 5.87
CA PHE A 521 11.38 -13.90 6.46
C PHE A 521 11.35 -15.21 7.27
N ARG A 522 12.49 -15.89 7.42
CA ARG A 522 12.60 -17.06 8.30
C ARG A 522 12.40 -16.63 9.75
N LEU A 523 12.04 -17.56 10.63
CA LEU A 523 11.73 -17.25 12.03
C LEU A 523 12.88 -16.48 12.71
N GLU A 524 14.13 -16.89 12.49
CA GLU A 524 15.33 -16.23 13.03
C GLU A 524 15.60 -14.82 12.45
N GLY A 525 14.95 -14.46 11.33
CA GLY A 525 14.99 -13.13 10.74
C GLY A 525 14.16 -12.10 11.49
N GLY A 526 13.32 -12.52 12.44
CA GLY A 526 12.67 -11.64 13.40
C GLY A 526 11.45 -10.88 12.89
N LEU A 527 10.81 -11.29 11.79
CA LEU A 527 9.55 -10.68 11.32
C LEU A 527 8.49 -10.64 12.43
N CYS A 528 8.52 -11.61 13.36
CA CYS A 528 7.63 -11.68 14.52
C CYS A 528 7.72 -10.47 15.45
N HIS A 529 8.81 -9.67 15.43
CA HIS A 529 8.87 -8.42 16.20
C HIS A 529 7.75 -7.45 15.84
N LEU A 530 7.33 -7.44 14.56
CA LEU A 530 6.23 -6.61 14.10
C LEU A 530 4.89 -6.98 14.76
N ALA A 531 4.75 -8.16 15.38
CA ALA A 531 3.53 -8.56 16.10
C ALA A 531 3.19 -7.61 17.26
N ARG A 532 4.15 -6.83 17.76
CA ARG A 532 3.94 -5.81 18.79
C ARG A 532 3.19 -4.58 18.29
N LEU A 533 3.16 -4.34 16.98
CA LEU A 533 2.44 -3.21 16.37
C LEU A 533 0.92 -3.46 16.41
N GLN A 534 0.28 -3.12 17.53
CA GLN A 534 -1.14 -3.41 17.78
C GLN A 534 -2.08 -2.73 16.78
N HIS A 535 -1.70 -1.55 16.29
CA HIS A 535 -2.49 -0.77 15.34
C HIS A 535 -2.21 -1.13 13.88
N LEU A 536 -1.32 -2.10 13.62
CA LEU A 536 -0.94 -2.47 12.26
C LEU A 536 -2.12 -3.10 11.54
N SER A 537 -2.61 -2.38 10.54
CA SER A 537 -3.76 -2.74 9.72
C SER A 537 -3.37 -3.26 8.35
N ARG A 538 -2.22 -2.81 7.82
CA ARG A 538 -1.74 -3.12 6.48
C ARG A 538 -0.24 -3.36 6.51
N LEU A 539 0.20 -4.49 5.95
CA LEU A 539 1.59 -4.88 5.87
C LEU A 539 1.93 -5.30 4.45
N ARG A 540 2.94 -4.67 3.86
CA ARG A 540 3.39 -4.97 2.51
C ARG A 540 4.90 -5.15 2.47
N PHE A 541 5.33 -6.22 1.83
CA PHE A 541 6.69 -6.41 1.39
C PHE A 541 6.72 -6.49 -0.13
N GLN A 542 7.61 -5.71 -0.70
CA GLN A 542 7.98 -5.83 -2.11
C GLN A 542 9.37 -6.44 -2.17
N ASP A 543 9.44 -7.73 -1.85
CA ASP A 543 10.63 -8.58 -1.95
C ASP A 543 10.20 -10.02 -2.28
N TRP A 544 11.16 -10.85 -2.68
CA TRP A 544 10.96 -12.26 -2.96
C TRP A 544 11.19 -13.05 -1.68
N THR A 545 10.18 -13.83 -1.28
CA THR A 545 10.26 -14.71 -0.10
C THR A 545 11.08 -15.97 -0.44
N PHE A 546 12.41 -15.90 -0.46
CA PHE A 546 13.24 -17.09 -0.63
C PHE A 546 13.37 -17.88 0.69
N GLY A 547 13.40 -19.21 0.60
CA GLY A 547 13.72 -20.09 1.72
C GLY A 547 12.76 -20.04 2.91
N THR A 548 11.58 -19.42 2.77
CA THR A 548 10.62 -19.28 3.86
C THR A 548 9.68 -20.48 3.91
N SER A 549 9.46 -21.03 5.10
CA SER A 549 8.51 -22.10 5.36
C SER A 549 7.21 -21.57 5.96
N ARG A 550 6.14 -22.36 5.86
CA ARG A 550 4.82 -21.94 6.40
C ARG A 550 4.85 -21.64 7.90
N TYR A 551 5.68 -22.32 8.69
CA TYR A 551 5.76 -22.10 10.14
C TYR A 551 6.47 -20.79 10.52
N ASP A 552 7.26 -20.20 9.62
CA ASP A 552 7.91 -18.90 9.84
C ASP A 552 6.90 -17.75 9.83
N LEU A 553 5.76 -17.95 9.19
CA LEU A 553 4.80 -16.91 8.81
C LEU A 553 3.38 -17.15 9.32
N ASN A 554 3.02 -18.39 9.64
CA ASN A 554 1.62 -18.71 9.95
C ASN A 554 1.08 -18.06 11.22
N TRP A 555 1.95 -17.62 12.15
CA TRP A 555 1.54 -16.90 13.37
C TRP A 555 0.81 -15.58 13.07
N MET A 556 0.96 -15.04 11.85
CA MET A 556 0.22 -13.89 11.34
C MET A 556 -1.29 -14.13 11.22
N ALA A 557 -1.72 -15.39 11.18
CA ALA A 557 -3.13 -15.79 11.15
C ALA A 557 -3.49 -16.62 12.38
N SER A 558 -4.70 -16.45 12.89
CA SER A 558 -5.20 -17.22 14.06
C SER A 558 -5.13 -18.73 13.84
N SER A 559 -5.41 -19.22 12.64
CA SER A 559 -5.28 -20.64 12.24
C SER A 559 -3.85 -21.18 12.31
N GLY A 560 -2.83 -20.32 12.23
CA GLY A 560 -1.43 -20.71 12.35
C GLY A 560 -0.89 -20.77 13.78
N GLN A 561 -1.71 -20.37 14.76
CA GLN A 561 -1.39 -20.48 16.19
C GLN A 561 -1.80 -21.84 16.78
N SER A 562 -2.11 -22.82 15.94
CA SER A 562 -2.41 -24.18 16.42
C SER A 562 -1.22 -24.85 17.10
N LEU A 563 -1.50 -25.76 18.03
CA LEU A 563 -0.48 -26.53 18.77
C LEU A 563 0.54 -27.22 17.87
N ARG A 564 0.12 -27.69 16.68
CA ARG A 564 1.00 -28.31 15.70
C ARG A 564 2.09 -27.34 15.23
N TYR A 565 1.72 -26.11 14.89
CA TYR A 565 2.64 -25.12 14.39
C TYR A 565 3.49 -24.50 15.48
N ARG A 566 2.93 -24.35 16.69
CA ARG A 566 3.69 -24.00 17.89
C ARG A 566 4.82 -24.99 18.14
N ARG A 567 4.53 -26.30 18.18
CA ARG A 567 5.56 -27.34 18.35
C ARG A 567 6.64 -27.24 17.27
N LYS A 568 6.25 -26.99 16.01
CA LYS A 568 7.22 -26.83 14.92
C LYS A 568 8.14 -25.63 15.13
N ARG A 569 7.62 -24.49 15.59
CA ARG A 569 8.46 -23.33 15.95
C ARG A 569 9.37 -23.64 17.13
N GLN A 570 8.86 -24.30 18.17
CA GLN A 570 9.66 -24.73 19.32
C GLN A 570 10.81 -25.68 18.93
N GLU A 571 10.57 -26.61 18.00
CA GLU A 571 11.62 -27.48 17.44
C GLU A 571 12.72 -26.68 16.73
N VAL A 572 12.34 -25.65 15.96
CA VAL A 572 13.30 -24.76 15.29
C VAL A 572 14.07 -23.92 16.31
N MET A 573 13.38 -23.35 17.30
CA MET A 573 14.01 -22.55 18.36
C MET A 573 14.95 -23.36 19.25
N ALA A 574 14.72 -24.65 19.43
CA ALA A 574 15.63 -25.53 20.17
C ALA A 574 16.99 -25.68 19.48
N GLN A 575 17.04 -25.49 18.16
CA GLN A 575 18.30 -25.51 17.39
C GLN A 575 19.11 -24.21 17.56
N TRP A 576 18.51 -23.16 18.11
CA TRP A 576 19.16 -21.85 18.30
C TRP A 576 20.05 -21.78 19.55
N ASP A 577 20.08 -22.82 20.40
CA ASP A 577 20.82 -22.75 21.66
C ASP A 577 22.35 -22.62 21.47
N SER A 578 22.92 -23.14 20.38
CA SER A 578 24.32 -22.88 20.01
C SER A 578 24.51 -21.44 19.56
N TRP A 579 23.64 -20.95 18.68
CA TRP A 579 23.69 -19.58 18.13
C TRP A 579 23.52 -18.52 19.21
N LEU A 580 22.64 -18.74 20.19
CA LEU A 580 22.45 -17.85 21.33
C LEU A 580 23.71 -17.73 22.20
N LYS A 581 24.47 -18.83 22.35
CA LYS A 581 25.74 -18.82 23.09
C LYS A 581 26.83 -18.08 22.31
N GLU A 582 26.95 -18.36 21.02
CA GLU A 582 27.89 -17.69 20.12
C GLU A 582 27.61 -16.18 20.09
N GLU A 583 26.36 -15.78 19.91
CA GLU A 583 25.92 -14.38 19.91
C GLU A 583 26.20 -13.68 21.25
N ALA A 584 25.95 -14.35 22.37
CA ALA A 584 26.25 -13.80 23.70
C ALA A 584 27.77 -13.65 23.96
N GLU A 585 28.62 -14.45 23.32
CA GLU A 585 30.07 -14.30 23.36
C GLU A 585 30.54 -13.13 22.50
N GLN A 586 30.02 -13.02 21.26
CA GLN A 586 30.31 -11.89 20.38
C GLN A 586 29.85 -10.56 21.02
N GLU A 587 28.65 -10.51 21.60
CA GLU A 587 28.11 -9.32 22.26
C GLU A 587 28.95 -8.89 23.48
N ARG A 588 29.45 -9.84 24.28
CA ARG A 588 30.37 -9.56 25.39
C ARG A 588 31.68 -8.92 24.93
N ASN A 589 32.15 -9.24 23.73
CA ASN A 589 33.34 -8.65 23.15
C ASN A 589 33.04 -7.24 22.61
N THR A 590 31.86 -7.01 22.03
CA THR A 590 31.43 -5.71 21.48
C THR A 590 31.11 -4.69 22.59
N MET A 591 30.44 -5.10 23.66
CA MET A 591 29.99 -4.19 24.75
C MET A 591 31.09 -3.71 25.70
N GLN A 592 32.35 -4.14 25.53
CA GLN A 592 33.47 -3.58 26.31
C GLN A 592 33.82 -2.14 25.90
N GLY A 593 33.21 -1.60 24.82
CA GLY A 593 33.30 -0.20 24.41
C GLY A 593 32.18 0.68 24.98
N ASP A 594 32.57 1.65 25.83
CA ASP A 594 31.82 2.79 26.38
C ASP A 594 30.26 2.68 26.49
N PRO A 595 29.69 2.46 27.69
CA PRO A 595 28.24 2.39 27.90
C PRO A 595 27.51 3.74 27.80
N GLY A 596 28.19 4.87 27.59
CA GLY A 596 27.55 6.18 27.50
C GLY A 596 26.80 6.37 26.18
N LEU A 597 25.55 6.89 26.22
CA LEU A 597 25.09 8.02 25.38
C LEU A 597 23.58 8.13 25.11
N TYR A 598 22.72 7.27 25.63
CA TYR A 598 21.29 7.61 25.70
C TYR A 598 21.01 8.00 27.16
N HIS A 599 20.61 9.23 27.43
CA HIS A 599 20.16 9.63 28.77
C HIS A 599 18.67 10.02 28.81
N ASP A 600 18.04 10.20 27.64
CA ASP A 600 16.74 10.86 27.57
C ASP A 600 15.52 9.92 27.49
N ASP A 601 15.68 8.61 27.22
CA ASP A 601 14.53 7.68 27.17
C ASP A 601 14.87 6.27 27.70
N CYS A 602 14.65 6.06 29.01
CA CYS A 602 14.84 4.75 29.66
C CYS A 602 13.95 3.63 29.09
N THR A 603 12.80 3.97 28.50
CA THR A 603 11.88 2.97 27.96
C THR A 603 12.41 2.41 26.64
N LEU A 604 12.83 3.29 25.72
CA LEU A 604 13.44 2.89 24.46
C LEU A 604 14.75 2.13 24.65
N GLN A 605 15.56 2.49 25.66
CA GLN A 605 16.76 1.73 25.98
C GLN A 605 16.48 0.27 26.29
N THR A 606 15.42 0.01 27.07
CA THR A 606 15.02 -1.35 27.42
C THR A 606 14.54 -2.10 26.18
N GLU A 607 13.80 -1.43 25.29
CA GLU A 607 13.36 -2.01 24.02
C GLU A 607 14.52 -2.30 23.05
N PHE A 608 15.56 -1.46 23.05
CA PHE A 608 16.72 -1.63 22.17
C PHE A 608 17.81 -2.55 22.71
N HIS A 609 17.83 -2.83 24.01
CA HIS A 609 18.86 -3.69 24.62
C HIS A 609 19.06 -5.00 23.84
N ASP A 610 17.98 -5.59 23.32
CA ASP A 610 18.01 -6.83 22.55
C ASP A 610 17.82 -6.64 21.03
N LEU A 611 17.87 -5.42 20.52
CA LEU A 611 17.69 -5.11 19.09
C LEU A 611 18.68 -5.87 18.21
N GLY A 612 18.19 -6.65 17.24
CA GLY A 612 19.06 -7.43 16.36
C GLY A 612 19.54 -8.77 16.95
N LEU A 613 19.29 -9.04 18.23
CA LEU A 613 19.70 -10.28 18.89
C LEU A 613 18.66 -11.39 18.70
N LEU A 614 19.12 -12.63 18.53
CA LEU A 614 18.27 -13.81 18.38
C LEU A 614 17.46 -14.10 19.66
N ARG A 615 17.96 -13.71 20.84
CA ARG A 615 17.23 -13.86 22.10
C ARG A 615 15.92 -13.07 22.11
N ALA A 616 15.88 -11.90 21.46
CA ALA A 616 14.67 -11.10 21.33
C ALA A 616 13.62 -11.81 20.48
N VAL A 617 14.05 -12.45 19.39
CA VAL A 617 13.18 -13.23 18.51
C VAL A 617 12.57 -14.41 19.28
N LYS A 618 13.40 -15.18 19.99
CA LYS A 618 12.96 -16.31 20.80
C LYS A 618 11.90 -15.87 21.83
N ALA A 619 12.17 -14.79 22.57
CA ALA A 619 11.21 -14.24 23.54
C ALA A 619 9.88 -13.81 22.90
N MET A 620 9.93 -13.18 21.72
CA MET A 620 8.72 -12.76 21.00
C MET A 620 7.92 -13.97 20.48
N VAL A 621 8.59 -15.00 19.96
CA VAL A 621 7.90 -16.23 19.52
C VAL A 621 7.29 -16.96 20.71
N GLU A 622 7.99 -17.05 21.85
CA GLU A 622 7.46 -17.61 23.09
C GLU A 622 6.26 -16.83 23.63
N GLU A 623 6.25 -15.50 23.49
CA GLU A 623 5.10 -14.64 23.83
C GLU A 623 3.90 -14.92 22.92
N ILE A 624 4.12 -15.02 21.61
CA ILE A 624 3.10 -15.42 20.62
C ILE A 624 2.56 -16.83 20.91
N ASP A 625 3.44 -17.73 21.35
CA ASP A 625 3.13 -19.13 21.63
C ASP A 625 2.61 -19.36 23.05
N ARG A 626 2.52 -18.33 23.90
CA ARG A 626 1.97 -18.47 25.24
C ARG A 626 0.49 -18.82 25.15
N ASP A 627 0.06 -19.84 25.88
CA ASP A 627 -1.35 -20.20 25.97
C ASP A 627 -2.14 -19.13 26.72
N GLY A 628 -3.18 -18.59 26.07
CA GLY A 628 -4.11 -17.64 26.65
C GLY A 628 -4.46 -16.48 25.70
N ASP A 629 -5.56 -15.80 25.98
CA ASP A 629 -6.01 -14.62 25.23
C ASP A 629 -5.16 -13.35 25.52
N SER A 630 -4.03 -13.48 26.23
CA SER A 630 -3.23 -12.34 26.70
C SER A 630 -2.47 -11.62 25.59
N PHE A 631 -2.09 -12.33 24.53
CA PHE A 631 -1.37 -11.75 23.39
C PHE A 631 -2.11 -12.03 22.09
N ARG A 632 -2.46 -10.96 21.36
CA ARG A 632 -3.13 -11.06 20.06
C ARG A 632 -2.25 -10.44 18.99
N CYS A 633 -1.76 -11.27 18.06
CA CYS A 633 -1.04 -10.77 16.88
C CYS A 633 -1.97 -9.91 16.03
N TRP A 634 -1.57 -8.65 15.81
CA TRP A 634 -2.21 -7.68 14.92
C TRP A 634 -3.75 -7.69 14.97
N PRO A 635 -4.35 -7.24 16.09
CA PRO A 635 -5.80 -7.26 16.27
C PRO A 635 -6.55 -6.48 15.18
N GLU A 636 -5.92 -5.46 14.59
CA GLU A 636 -6.48 -4.59 13.54
C GLU A 636 -6.11 -5.02 12.11
N MET A 637 -5.37 -6.12 11.91
CA MET A 637 -4.87 -6.51 10.58
C MET A 637 -5.99 -6.75 9.57
N GLN A 638 -5.93 -6.00 8.48
CA GLN A 638 -6.88 -6.07 7.36
C GLN A 638 -6.24 -6.75 6.15
N GLY A 639 -4.96 -6.46 5.90
CA GLY A 639 -4.29 -6.81 4.66
C GLY A 639 -2.79 -7.06 4.83
N VAL A 640 -2.31 -8.18 4.31
CA VAL A 640 -0.89 -8.55 4.19
C VAL A 640 -0.58 -8.88 2.74
N SER A 641 0.57 -8.43 2.25
CA SER A 641 1.16 -8.85 0.98
C SER A 641 2.64 -9.08 1.18
N LEU A 642 3.14 -10.31 0.99
CA LEU A 642 4.56 -10.61 1.16
C LEU A 642 5.32 -10.71 -0.16
N SER A 643 4.62 -10.96 -1.26
CA SER A 643 5.22 -11.08 -2.59
C SER A 643 4.47 -10.30 -3.67
N GLY A 644 3.48 -9.49 -3.27
CA GLY A 644 2.44 -9.00 -4.15
C GLY A 644 2.15 -7.52 -4.19
N LYS A 645 1.41 -7.09 -5.23
CA LYS A 645 0.97 -5.70 -5.36
C LYS A 645 -0.27 -5.38 -4.53
N PHE A 646 -1.09 -6.38 -4.22
CA PHE A 646 -2.30 -6.21 -3.41
C PHE A 646 -2.24 -7.02 -2.13
N GLU A 647 -2.73 -6.40 -1.07
CA GLU A 647 -2.91 -7.04 0.21
C GLU A 647 -4.11 -7.98 0.19
N GLN A 648 -3.95 -9.11 0.85
CA GLN A 648 -4.99 -10.09 1.11
C GLN A 648 -5.13 -10.30 2.62
N ARG A 649 -6.17 -11.01 3.06
CA ARG A 649 -6.22 -11.39 4.47
C ARG A 649 -5.00 -12.27 4.78
N PRO A 650 -4.42 -12.22 5.99
CA PRO A 650 -3.24 -13.02 6.35
C PRO A 650 -3.37 -14.49 5.97
N GLN A 651 -4.54 -15.09 6.18
CA GLN A 651 -4.80 -16.49 5.83
C GLN A 651 -4.83 -16.75 4.32
N ASP A 652 -5.36 -15.82 3.53
CA ASP A 652 -5.42 -15.95 2.07
C ASP A 652 -4.02 -15.79 1.49
N GLU A 653 -3.24 -14.82 1.99
CA GLU A 653 -1.82 -14.64 1.63
C GLU A 653 -0.97 -15.87 1.97
N LEU A 654 -1.14 -16.46 3.16
CA LEU A 654 -0.45 -17.71 3.53
C LEU A 654 -0.85 -18.90 2.64
N ASN A 655 -2.09 -18.95 2.16
CA ASN A 655 -2.53 -20.00 1.24
C ASN A 655 -2.04 -19.78 -0.18
N PHE A 656 -1.82 -18.52 -0.56
CA PHE A 656 -1.19 -18.14 -1.81
C PHE A 656 0.30 -18.52 -1.82
N LEU A 657 1.05 -18.16 -0.77
CA LEU A 657 2.50 -18.46 -0.66
C LEU A 657 2.77 -19.96 -0.45
N PHE A 658 1.93 -20.63 0.33
CA PHE A 658 2.07 -22.04 0.66
C PHE A 658 0.81 -22.79 0.22
N PRO A 659 0.59 -22.95 -1.10
CA PRO A 659 -0.56 -23.68 -1.59
C PRO A 659 -0.50 -25.08 -1.00
N SER A 660 -1.56 -25.46 -0.28
CA SER A 660 -1.70 -26.86 0.13
C SER A 660 -1.66 -27.64 -1.16
N LYS A 661 -0.68 -28.54 -1.33
CA LYS A 661 -0.71 -29.54 -2.40
C LYS A 661 -2.07 -30.19 -2.27
N ARG A 662 -3.04 -29.76 -3.09
CA ARG A 662 -4.26 -30.53 -3.25
C ARG A 662 -3.71 -31.82 -3.80
N LEU A 663 -3.70 -32.87 -2.98
CA LEU A 663 -3.63 -34.21 -3.51
C LEU A 663 -4.70 -34.21 -4.59
N SER A 664 -4.27 -34.17 -5.84
CA SER A 664 -5.12 -34.36 -6.98
C SER A 664 -5.57 -35.80 -6.83
N ILE A 665 -6.65 -36.01 -6.08
CA ILE A 665 -7.36 -37.27 -6.02
C ILE A 665 -8.06 -37.33 -7.38
N PHE A 666 -7.31 -37.76 -8.39
CA PHE A 666 -7.80 -38.25 -9.65
C PHE A 666 -7.42 -39.72 -9.73
#